data_AF-A0A0G4LF27-F1
#
_entry.id   AF-A0A0G4LF27-F1
#
_cell.length_a   1.000
_cell.length_b   1.000
_cell.length_c   1.000
_cell.angle_alpha   90.00
_cell.angle_beta   90.00
_cell.angle_gamma   90.00
#
_symmetry.space_group_name_H-M   'P 1'
#
loop_
_entity.id
_entity.type
_entity.pdbx_description
1 polymer ?
#
loop_
_entity_poly.entity_id
_entity_poly.type
_entity_poly.pdbx_seq_one_letter_code
_entity_poly.pdbx_strand_id
1 'polypeptide(L)'
;MLDISVTEPFPLTIPEWTTAQRASGGLERLLALRASEESRNSNAWISLATPAQIETQWRHLEDFSATAGPASLPLFGVPFAAKDNIDVAGFPTTAACPSFAKGPLEQDSTVVANLKAAGAIVLGKTNLDQFATGLVGTRSPYGAVRNSFDPERVSGGSSSGSAVVVARGIVPFSLGTDTAGSGRVPAGLNNLIGLKPTRGAISTAGVVPACRSLDCVSIFALTTEDAETALAAAEGYDLADSFSRKRPEISAASGRRMAICSDPQWYGQEEQEAAYVRAIAKAESLGWTLVPRDFSQLFELANLLYEGPWVGERYAAIKDFIEAHEEDMDPTVRTIVLKARGFNAADLFAAEYRRQDLTRDIERAFGEFDAILVPTAPTFPTIEDLEREPIQENAILGTYTNFVNFLDWSALSVPAGFRADGLPFGITLISTMWQEPKLMALAREWLSTAPRPLGATKAEILEPVKDVINETTIAVVVVGAHLTGFPLNKDLTCRGAVFDRATKTSSNYQLFSLDTGSPIKKPGLKRVLATSTRSNGGAAKKPWMFRLFDRISFYPISEAELDAAVREGRASTLVHAEPGTIELETYEAWLAANKTELDAVVAAREAAFHNAPFLEELLRPYEAPEGEKRALGGEDVDGERVRAQMPGKCWRCVVKEGDEVEVGDALVWIESNKMEIKISSPVKGRVTRVFVEEGEIVGPHDDLLVISAV
;
A
#
# COMPACT_ATOMS: atom_id res chain seq x y z
N MET A 1 26.91 22.56 -17.27
CA MET A 1 27.42 22.16 -15.94
C MET A 1 26.83 23.11 -14.93
N LEU A 2 26.15 22.56 -13.94
CA LEU A 2 25.41 23.26 -12.90
C LEU A 2 26.36 24.04 -11.98
N ASP A 3 26.11 25.33 -11.79
CA ASP A 3 26.63 26.10 -10.66
C ASP A 3 25.42 26.51 -9.81
N ILE A 4 24.87 25.52 -9.10
CA ILE A 4 23.94 25.75 -8.00
C ILE A 4 24.81 25.84 -6.76
N SER A 5 24.94 27.03 -6.19
CA SER A 5 25.66 27.29 -4.94
C SER A 5 24.93 26.74 -3.71
N VAL A 6 24.48 25.48 -3.78
CA VAL A 6 23.95 24.72 -2.64
C VAL A 6 24.98 23.63 -2.35
N THR A 7 25.57 23.70 -1.18
CA THR A 7 26.69 22.88 -0.67
C THR A 7 26.35 21.40 -0.45
N GLU A 8 25.22 20.90 -0.96
CA GLU A 8 24.75 19.52 -0.74
C GLU A 8 24.92 18.66 -2.02
N PRO A 9 25.33 17.38 -1.89
CA PRO A 9 25.48 16.49 -3.03
C PRO A 9 24.11 16.21 -3.67
N PHE A 10 23.98 16.49 -4.96
CA PHE A 10 22.75 16.26 -5.72
C PHE A 10 22.93 15.04 -6.65
N PRO A 11 21.93 14.17 -6.82
CA PRO A 11 20.59 14.17 -6.22
C PRO A 11 20.57 13.76 -4.75
N LEU A 12 19.52 14.16 -4.04
CA LEU A 12 19.22 13.74 -2.67
C LEU A 12 18.09 12.69 -2.69
N THR A 13 18.25 11.64 -1.89
CA THR A 13 17.21 10.64 -1.54
C THR A 13 16.18 11.20 -0.56
N ILE A 14 15.09 10.48 -0.28
CA ILE A 14 14.05 10.90 0.68
C ILE A 14 14.64 11.13 2.09
N PRO A 15 15.48 10.24 2.66
CA PRO A 15 16.10 10.47 3.97
C PRO A 15 17.03 11.69 4.01
N GLU A 16 17.77 11.92 2.92
CA GLU A 16 18.67 13.07 2.79
C GLU A 16 17.88 14.38 2.69
N TRP A 17 16.83 14.43 1.87
CA TRP A 17 15.91 15.56 1.83
C TRP A 17 15.28 15.83 3.19
N THR A 18 14.75 14.80 3.85
CA THR A 18 14.11 14.96 5.17
C THR A 18 15.09 15.55 6.18
N THR A 19 16.35 15.10 6.15
CA THR A 19 17.43 15.65 6.99
C THR A 19 17.72 17.11 6.66
N ALA A 20 17.87 17.44 5.37
CA ALA A 20 18.14 18.78 4.88
C ALA A 20 17.01 19.77 5.18
N GLN A 21 15.75 19.32 5.13
CA GLN A 21 14.57 20.15 5.38
C GLN A 21 14.30 20.40 6.86
N ARG A 22 14.73 19.49 7.74
CA ARG A 22 14.69 19.71 9.19
C ARG A 22 15.80 20.64 9.68
N ALA A 23 16.86 20.80 8.90
CA ALA A 23 17.84 21.87 9.10
C ALA A 23 17.24 23.23 8.69
N SER A 24 17.93 24.32 9.02
CA SER A 24 17.51 25.67 8.62
C SER A 24 17.49 25.83 7.09
N GLY A 25 16.56 26.64 6.58
CA GLY A 25 16.54 27.04 5.16
C GLY A 25 15.69 26.17 4.24
N GLY A 26 14.72 25.42 4.78
CA GLY A 26 13.98 24.43 3.99
C GLY A 26 13.07 25.02 2.90
N LEU A 27 12.39 26.10 3.22
CA LEU A 27 11.59 26.86 2.25
C LEU A 27 12.47 27.46 1.14
N GLU A 28 13.59 28.07 1.52
CA GLU A 28 14.53 28.69 0.58
C GLU A 28 15.10 27.65 -0.40
N ARG A 29 15.39 26.43 0.09
CA ARG A 29 15.84 25.31 -0.74
C ARG A 29 14.79 24.91 -1.78
N LEU A 30 13.51 24.83 -1.39
CA LEU A 30 12.41 24.52 -2.31
C LEU A 30 12.21 25.63 -3.35
N LEU A 31 12.25 26.90 -2.93
CA LEU A 31 12.13 28.05 -3.82
C LEU A 31 13.28 28.12 -4.83
N ALA A 32 14.52 27.83 -4.39
CA ALA A 32 15.68 27.76 -5.26
C ALA A 32 15.59 26.60 -6.27
N LEU A 33 15.17 25.41 -5.83
CA LEU A 33 14.93 24.26 -6.71
C LEU A 33 13.89 24.59 -7.79
N ARG A 34 12.75 25.16 -7.37
CA ARG A 34 11.67 25.59 -8.27
C ARG A 34 12.15 26.64 -9.28
N ALA A 35 12.91 27.65 -8.85
CA ALA A 35 13.45 28.67 -9.74
C ALA A 35 14.46 28.10 -10.75
N SER A 36 15.25 27.11 -10.35
CA SER A 36 16.16 26.40 -11.26
C SER A 36 15.39 25.71 -12.39
N GLU A 37 14.31 25.00 -12.07
CA GLU A 37 13.50 24.30 -13.08
C GLU A 37 12.74 25.27 -14.00
N GLU A 38 12.25 26.39 -13.48
CA GLU A 38 11.64 27.43 -14.31
C GLU A 38 12.64 27.98 -15.34
N SER A 39 13.87 28.26 -14.92
CA SER A 39 14.92 28.79 -15.82
C SER A 39 15.30 27.81 -16.94
N ARG A 40 15.14 26.50 -16.72
CA ARG A 40 15.44 25.47 -17.72
C ARG A 40 14.36 25.36 -18.80
N ASN A 41 13.13 25.78 -18.50
CA ASN A 41 11.99 25.74 -19.42
C ASN A 41 11.85 24.39 -20.15
N SER A 42 11.83 23.29 -19.40
CA SER A 42 11.82 21.92 -19.92
C SER A 42 10.40 21.40 -20.13
N ASN A 43 10.13 20.75 -21.27
CA ASN A 43 8.85 20.09 -21.59
C ASN A 43 8.43 18.99 -20.59
N ALA A 44 9.30 18.60 -19.65
CA ALA A 44 8.96 17.66 -18.58
C ALA A 44 7.88 18.22 -17.61
N TRP A 45 7.72 19.54 -17.54
CA TRP A 45 6.72 20.21 -16.71
C TRP A 45 5.61 20.80 -17.58
N ILE A 46 4.34 20.61 -17.18
CA ILE A 46 3.22 21.40 -17.70
C ILE A 46 3.07 22.68 -16.88
N SER A 47 3.20 22.56 -15.55
CA SER A 47 3.17 23.71 -14.65
C SER A 47 4.03 23.45 -13.42
N LEU A 48 4.80 24.45 -13.00
CA LEU A 48 5.51 24.46 -11.72
C LEU A 48 4.66 25.18 -10.66
N ALA A 49 4.84 24.80 -9.41
CA ALA A 49 4.29 25.56 -8.28
C ALA A 49 4.78 27.02 -8.36
N THR A 50 3.87 27.96 -8.12
CA THR A 50 4.25 29.35 -7.86
C THR A 50 5.00 29.45 -6.53
N PRO A 51 5.84 30.48 -6.32
CA PRO A 51 6.47 30.72 -5.01
C PRO A 51 5.45 30.75 -3.87
N ALA A 52 4.30 31.40 -4.08
CA ALA A 52 3.22 31.46 -3.10
C ALA A 52 2.65 30.06 -2.76
N GLN A 53 2.49 29.17 -3.74
CA GLN A 53 2.04 27.80 -3.48
C GLN A 53 3.08 26.98 -2.69
N ILE A 54 4.37 27.18 -2.95
CA ILE A 54 5.43 26.54 -2.15
C ILE A 54 5.40 27.06 -0.71
N GLU A 55 5.30 28.39 -0.52
CA GLU A 55 5.19 29.01 0.80
C GLU A 55 3.96 28.51 1.59
N THR A 56 2.80 28.43 0.93
CA THR A 56 1.57 27.93 1.57
C THR A 56 1.70 26.48 1.99
N GLN A 57 2.25 25.61 1.14
CA GLN A 57 2.49 24.21 1.49
C GLN A 57 3.49 24.09 2.65
N TRP A 58 4.55 24.90 2.65
CA TRP A 58 5.55 24.91 3.72
C TRP A 58 4.96 25.37 5.07
N ARG A 59 4.21 26.47 5.10
CA ARG A 59 3.55 26.94 6.33
C ARG A 59 2.59 25.90 6.90
N HIS A 60 1.80 25.25 6.04
CA HIS A 60 0.93 24.16 6.47
C HIS A 60 1.73 22.99 7.04
N LEU A 61 2.86 22.62 6.43
CA LEU A 61 3.74 21.59 6.96
C LEU A 61 4.32 21.97 8.34
N GLU A 62 4.76 23.21 8.52
CA GLU A 62 5.27 23.71 9.81
C GLU A 62 4.19 23.64 10.90
N ASP A 63 2.99 24.16 10.61
CA ASP A 63 1.85 24.14 11.53
C ASP A 63 1.46 22.70 11.90
N PHE A 64 1.39 21.81 10.92
CA PHE A 64 1.07 20.40 11.14
C PHE A 64 2.16 19.71 11.97
N SER A 65 3.44 19.96 11.67
CA SER A 65 4.57 19.39 12.39
C SER A 65 4.69 19.84 13.84
N ALA A 66 4.13 21.00 14.22
CA ALA A 66 4.09 21.45 15.60
C ALA A 66 3.18 20.58 16.48
N THR A 67 2.22 19.87 15.88
CA THR A 67 1.25 19.01 16.58
C THR A 67 1.52 17.51 16.36
N ALA A 68 2.22 17.16 15.28
CA ALA A 68 2.53 15.80 14.89
C ALA A 68 3.93 15.36 15.39
N GLY A 69 4.09 14.11 15.81
CA GLY A 69 5.40 13.58 16.20
C GLY A 69 6.33 13.43 14.98
N PRO A 70 7.67 13.53 15.11
CA PRO A 70 8.58 13.40 13.97
C PRO A 70 8.40 12.11 13.15
N ALA A 71 7.99 11.01 13.80
CA ALA A 71 7.75 9.71 13.16
C ALA A 71 6.52 9.66 12.24
N SER A 72 5.57 10.60 12.36
CA SER A 72 4.38 10.65 11.48
C SER A 72 4.60 11.45 10.21
N LEU A 73 5.80 12.00 9.99
CA LEU A 73 6.16 12.80 8.81
C LEU A 73 7.39 12.21 8.09
N PRO A 74 7.27 11.00 7.51
CA PRO A 74 8.38 10.35 6.81
C PRO A 74 8.82 11.08 5.53
N LEU A 75 8.01 12.01 5.02
CA LEU A 75 8.30 12.82 3.84
C LEU A 75 8.45 14.32 4.17
N PHE A 76 8.81 14.67 5.41
CA PHE A 76 8.88 16.08 5.86
C PHE A 76 9.67 16.98 4.89
N GLY A 77 8.94 17.87 4.21
CA GLY A 77 9.49 18.87 3.30
C GLY A 77 10.04 18.30 1.99
N VAL A 78 9.87 17.01 1.73
CA VAL A 78 10.42 16.33 0.55
C VAL A 78 9.67 16.79 -0.70
N PRO A 79 10.33 17.38 -1.71
CA PRO A 79 9.67 17.77 -2.95
C PRO A 79 9.31 16.55 -3.79
N PHE A 80 8.13 16.55 -4.41
CA PHE A 80 7.75 15.54 -5.38
C PHE A 80 6.99 16.15 -6.55
N ALA A 81 6.91 15.39 -7.64
CA ALA A 81 6.17 15.79 -8.85
C ALA A 81 4.95 14.89 -9.05
N ALA A 82 3.85 15.45 -9.54
CA ALA A 82 2.64 14.69 -9.85
C ALA A 82 2.33 14.78 -11.34
N LYS A 83 2.06 13.65 -12.00
CA LYS A 83 1.60 13.62 -13.39
C LYS A 83 0.35 14.47 -13.56
N ASP A 84 0.26 15.25 -14.63
CA ASP A 84 -0.86 16.19 -14.83
C ASP A 84 -2.19 15.56 -15.27
N ASN A 85 -2.42 14.31 -14.88
CA ASN A 85 -3.74 13.69 -14.82
C ASN A 85 -4.15 13.34 -13.37
N ILE A 86 -3.36 13.75 -12.39
CA ILE A 86 -3.59 13.58 -10.95
C ILE A 86 -3.89 14.97 -10.37
N ASP A 87 -5.00 15.08 -9.65
CA ASP A 87 -5.46 16.35 -9.08
C ASP A 87 -4.59 16.78 -7.91
N VAL A 88 -4.24 18.07 -7.93
CA VAL A 88 -3.50 18.77 -6.87
C VAL A 88 -4.21 20.11 -6.63
N ALA A 89 -4.60 20.37 -5.39
CA ALA A 89 -5.19 21.63 -4.99
C ALA A 89 -4.28 22.81 -5.34
N GLY A 90 -4.88 23.86 -5.90
CA GLY A 90 -4.20 25.06 -6.39
C GLY A 90 -3.64 24.93 -7.82
N PHE A 91 -3.63 23.76 -8.44
CA PHE A 91 -3.20 23.58 -9.83
C PHE A 91 -4.38 23.28 -10.75
N PRO A 92 -4.30 23.66 -12.04
CA PRO A 92 -5.10 23.01 -13.05
C PRO A 92 -4.71 21.54 -13.21
N THR A 93 -5.65 20.73 -13.70
CA THR A 93 -5.36 19.40 -14.25
C THR A 93 -5.75 19.42 -15.72
N THR A 94 -4.79 19.15 -16.62
CA THR A 94 -5.00 19.27 -18.07
C THR A 94 -5.05 17.94 -18.80
N ALA A 95 -4.50 16.87 -18.23
CA ALA A 95 -4.26 15.60 -18.91
C ALA A 95 -3.51 15.77 -20.26
N ALA A 96 -2.62 16.77 -20.33
CA ALA A 96 -1.92 17.24 -21.53
C ALA A 96 -2.87 17.68 -22.67
N CYS A 97 -4.06 18.17 -22.34
CA CYS A 97 -5.00 18.76 -23.28
C CYS A 97 -5.42 20.16 -22.80
N PRO A 98 -4.91 21.25 -23.40
CA PRO A 98 -5.21 22.61 -22.96
C PRO A 98 -6.70 22.94 -22.89
N SER A 99 -7.52 22.47 -23.84
CA SER A 99 -8.96 22.72 -23.85
C SER A 99 -9.77 21.80 -22.92
N PHE A 100 -9.16 20.73 -22.40
CA PHE A 100 -9.74 19.90 -21.34
C PHE A 100 -9.46 20.44 -19.94
N ALA A 101 -8.52 21.39 -19.81
CA ALA A 101 -8.02 21.86 -18.53
C ALA A 101 -9.14 22.28 -17.56
N LYS A 102 -9.08 21.75 -16.33
CA LYS A 102 -9.97 22.10 -15.23
C LYS A 102 -9.17 22.74 -14.10
N GLY A 103 -9.76 23.71 -13.42
CA GLY A 103 -9.17 24.33 -12.23
C GLY A 103 -8.64 25.76 -12.42
N PRO A 104 -7.91 26.32 -11.44
CA PRO A 104 -7.29 25.65 -10.30
C PRO A 104 -8.25 24.83 -9.43
N LEU A 105 -7.85 23.62 -9.06
CA LEU A 105 -8.68 22.73 -8.24
C LEU A 105 -8.63 23.14 -6.77
N GLU A 106 -9.71 22.90 -6.04
CA GLU A 106 -9.79 23.22 -4.61
C GLU A 106 -9.32 22.06 -3.71
N GLN A 107 -9.35 20.83 -4.24
CA GLN A 107 -9.05 19.62 -3.48
C GLN A 107 -7.94 18.82 -4.15
N ASP A 108 -7.13 18.16 -3.32
CA ASP A 108 -6.16 17.17 -3.76
C ASP A 108 -6.86 15.86 -4.11
N SER A 109 -6.27 15.09 -5.03
CA SER A 109 -6.55 13.65 -5.12
C SER A 109 -6.20 12.95 -3.81
N THR A 110 -6.83 11.81 -3.51
CA THR A 110 -6.58 11.07 -2.26
C THR A 110 -5.09 10.74 -2.09
N VAL A 111 -4.42 10.32 -3.16
CA VAL A 111 -2.98 10.01 -3.11
C VAL A 111 -2.12 11.24 -2.81
N VAL A 112 -2.45 12.41 -3.37
CA VAL A 112 -1.71 13.65 -3.09
C VAL A 112 -1.98 14.12 -1.67
N ALA A 113 -3.21 14.01 -1.19
CA ALA A 113 -3.58 14.32 0.19
C ALA A 113 -2.80 13.44 1.17
N ASN A 114 -2.71 12.13 0.93
CA ASN A 114 -1.94 11.20 1.76
C ASN A 114 -0.44 11.56 1.80
N LEU A 115 0.16 11.88 0.65
CA LEU A 115 1.57 12.28 0.56
C LEU A 115 1.84 13.61 1.28
N LYS A 116 0.96 14.60 1.14
CA LYS A 116 1.06 15.87 1.88
C LYS A 116 0.88 15.67 3.38
N ALA A 117 -0.03 14.79 3.79
CA ALA A 117 -0.18 14.41 5.20
C ALA A 117 1.06 13.70 5.77
N ALA A 118 1.82 12.99 4.93
CA ALA A 118 3.13 12.44 5.28
C ALA A 118 4.27 13.49 5.25
N GLY A 119 3.97 14.72 4.83
CA GLY A 119 4.86 15.88 4.86
C GLY A 119 5.44 16.31 3.52
N ALA A 120 5.06 15.68 2.41
CA ALA A 120 5.62 15.96 1.08
C ALA A 120 5.10 17.29 0.50
N ILE A 121 5.90 17.91 -0.37
CA ILE A 121 5.60 19.19 -1.03
C ILE A 121 5.51 18.99 -2.54
N VAL A 122 4.41 19.40 -3.16
CA VAL A 122 4.28 19.31 -4.63
C VAL A 122 5.09 20.43 -5.28
N LEU A 123 6.07 20.05 -6.10
CA LEU A 123 6.90 20.98 -6.88
C LEU A 123 6.22 21.40 -8.19
N GLY A 124 5.39 20.54 -8.77
CA GLY A 124 4.67 20.85 -10.01
C GLY A 124 3.93 19.65 -10.62
N LYS A 125 3.22 19.95 -11.71
CA LYS A 125 2.50 19.00 -12.56
C LYS A 125 3.35 18.64 -13.78
N THR A 126 3.64 17.35 -13.97
CA THR A 126 4.52 16.85 -15.03
C THR A 126 3.75 16.51 -16.30
N ASN A 127 4.43 16.67 -17.44
CA ASN A 127 3.90 16.37 -18.76
C ASN A 127 3.68 14.86 -18.97
N LEU A 128 2.80 14.52 -19.90
CA LEU A 128 2.35 13.17 -20.21
C LEU A 128 1.93 13.04 -21.68
N ASP A 129 1.88 11.81 -22.21
CA ASP A 129 1.07 11.56 -23.42
C ASP A 129 -0.39 11.86 -23.11
N GLN A 130 -1.07 12.57 -24.01
CA GLN A 130 -2.41 13.12 -23.80
C GLN A 130 -3.43 12.05 -23.38
N PHE A 131 -4.21 12.36 -22.33
CA PHE A 131 -5.15 11.45 -21.66
C PHE A 131 -4.50 10.11 -21.23
N ALA A 132 -3.21 10.16 -20.90
CA ALA A 132 -2.39 9.00 -20.58
C ALA A 132 -2.41 7.91 -21.67
N THR A 133 -2.55 8.28 -22.96
CA THR A 133 -2.69 7.37 -24.10
C THR A 133 -1.39 7.24 -24.89
N GLY A 134 -0.44 6.49 -24.35
CA GLY A 134 0.82 6.19 -25.02
C GLY A 134 1.88 5.62 -24.09
N LEU A 135 2.95 5.10 -24.70
CA LEU A 135 4.14 4.59 -24.05
C LEU A 135 5.40 5.36 -24.51
N VAL A 136 5.25 6.54 -25.12
CA VAL A 136 6.31 7.23 -25.88
C VAL A 136 6.70 8.58 -25.30
N GLY A 137 5.77 9.35 -24.71
CA GLY A 137 6.04 10.67 -24.16
C GLY A 137 6.10 11.81 -25.19
N THR A 138 5.69 11.56 -26.43
CA THR A 138 5.71 12.51 -27.55
C THR A 138 4.32 13.07 -27.91
N ARG A 139 3.24 12.47 -27.41
CA ARG A 139 1.85 12.81 -27.77
C ARG A 139 1.29 13.91 -26.87
N SER A 140 1.99 15.03 -26.80
CA SER A 140 1.60 16.16 -25.96
C SER A 140 1.73 17.48 -26.71
N PRO A 141 0.68 18.33 -26.74
CA PRO A 141 0.77 19.68 -27.28
C PRO A 141 1.69 20.59 -26.45
N TYR A 142 2.05 20.20 -25.22
CA TYR A 142 3.08 20.86 -24.42
C TYR A 142 4.51 20.50 -24.86
N GLY A 143 4.64 19.71 -25.93
CA GLY A 143 5.90 19.29 -26.52
C GLY A 143 6.35 17.90 -26.06
N ALA A 144 7.10 17.22 -26.93
CA ALA A 144 7.69 15.93 -26.63
C ALA A 144 8.68 16.03 -25.46
N VAL A 145 8.57 15.08 -24.53
CA VAL A 145 9.54 14.92 -23.44
C VAL A 145 10.68 14.06 -23.94
N ARG A 146 11.88 14.64 -24.00
CA ARG A 146 13.10 13.96 -24.46
C ARG A 146 13.69 13.09 -23.36
N ASN A 147 14.31 11.97 -23.73
CA ASN A 147 14.96 11.06 -22.79
C ASN A 147 16.07 11.76 -21.97
N SER A 148 16.32 11.28 -20.75
CA SER A 148 17.31 11.87 -19.84
C SER A 148 18.77 11.60 -20.24
N PHE A 149 19.04 10.56 -21.03
CA PHE A 149 20.37 10.19 -21.52
C PHE A 149 20.61 10.63 -22.97
N ASP A 150 19.61 10.50 -23.83
CA ASP A 150 19.71 10.82 -25.27
C ASP A 150 18.52 11.65 -25.75
N PRO A 151 18.69 12.96 -26.01
CA PRO A 151 17.58 13.82 -26.36
C PRO A 151 16.91 13.48 -27.71
N GLU A 152 17.53 12.66 -28.57
CA GLU A 152 16.94 12.21 -29.84
C GLU A 152 15.94 11.06 -29.65
N ARG A 153 15.88 10.48 -28.45
CA ARG A 153 15.02 9.35 -28.11
C ARG A 153 13.82 9.71 -27.26
N VAL A 154 12.83 8.83 -27.32
CA VAL A 154 11.64 8.90 -26.48
C VAL A 154 12.01 8.81 -25.01
N SER A 155 11.38 9.62 -24.15
CA SER A 155 11.48 9.41 -22.70
C SER A 155 10.78 8.12 -22.25
N GLY A 156 9.93 7.55 -23.10
CA GLY A 156 8.88 6.65 -22.69
C GLY A 156 7.71 7.44 -22.10
N GLY A 157 6.53 6.83 -22.13
CA GLY A 157 5.28 7.41 -21.67
C GLY A 157 4.36 6.37 -21.02
N SER A 158 3.15 6.74 -20.64
CA SER A 158 2.61 8.09 -20.73
C SER A 158 3.09 9.01 -19.60
N SER A 159 3.74 8.49 -18.55
CA SER A 159 4.24 9.29 -17.42
C SER A 159 5.62 9.89 -17.70
N SER A 160 5.76 10.55 -18.85
CA SER A 160 7.05 10.99 -19.42
C SER A 160 7.77 12.01 -18.54
N GLY A 161 7.10 13.12 -18.21
CA GLY A 161 7.68 14.17 -17.38
C GLY A 161 8.07 13.67 -16.00
N SER A 162 7.22 12.84 -15.38
CA SER A 162 7.46 12.24 -14.06
C SER A 162 8.76 11.42 -14.02
N ALA A 163 9.04 10.63 -15.05
CA ALA A 163 10.28 9.88 -15.13
C ALA A 163 11.49 10.80 -15.35
N VAL A 164 11.39 11.74 -16.27
CA VAL A 164 12.54 12.61 -16.61
C VAL A 164 12.96 13.51 -15.44
N VAL A 165 12.02 14.03 -14.63
CA VAL A 165 12.38 14.88 -13.48
C VAL A 165 13.07 14.08 -12.37
N VAL A 166 12.66 12.83 -12.13
CA VAL A 166 13.32 11.92 -11.16
C VAL A 166 14.69 11.50 -11.70
N ALA A 167 14.79 11.13 -12.99
CA ALA A 167 16.05 10.71 -13.59
C ALA A 167 17.11 11.82 -13.59
N ARG A 168 16.69 13.08 -13.69
CA ARG A 168 17.59 14.24 -13.57
C ARG A 168 17.96 14.56 -12.12
N GLY A 169 17.35 13.89 -11.15
CA GLY A 169 17.60 14.10 -9.72
C GLY A 169 16.82 15.24 -9.08
N ILE A 170 15.91 15.89 -9.82
CA ILE A 170 15.19 17.11 -9.37
C ILE A 170 14.35 16.83 -8.13
N VAL A 171 13.66 15.69 -8.14
CA VAL A 171 12.88 15.18 -7.02
C VAL A 171 13.24 13.72 -6.79
N PRO A 172 13.28 13.23 -5.53
CA PRO A 172 13.63 11.84 -5.22
C PRO A 172 12.57 10.85 -5.71
N PHE A 173 11.31 11.28 -5.81
CA PHE A 173 10.22 10.48 -6.34
C PHE A 173 9.18 11.33 -7.08
N SER A 174 8.38 10.69 -7.92
CA SER A 174 7.23 11.30 -8.59
C SER A 174 6.09 10.31 -8.78
N LEU A 175 4.88 10.85 -8.92
CA LEU A 175 3.71 10.07 -9.29
C LEU A 175 3.55 9.98 -10.80
N GLY A 176 3.22 8.79 -11.28
CA GLY A 176 2.73 8.51 -12.61
C GLY A 176 1.38 7.78 -12.55
N THR A 177 0.93 7.32 -13.71
CA THR A 177 -0.14 6.32 -13.79
C THR A 177 0.28 5.20 -14.72
N ASP A 178 -0.28 4.00 -14.51
CA ASP A 178 0.02 2.81 -15.29
C ASP A 178 -1.24 1.95 -15.51
N THR A 179 -1.70 1.94 -16.75
CA THR A 179 -2.71 1.00 -17.27
C THR A 179 -2.06 -0.17 -18.00
N ALA A 180 -1.04 0.14 -18.83
CA ALA A 180 -0.48 -0.76 -19.82
C ALA A 180 1.05 -0.63 -19.96
N GLY A 181 1.72 0.01 -19.00
CA GLY A 181 3.18 0.20 -19.02
C GLY A 181 3.64 1.60 -18.64
N SER A 182 2.73 2.55 -18.45
CA SER A 182 3.04 3.97 -18.29
C SER A 182 3.80 4.35 -17.01
N GLY A 183 3.94 3.44 -16.04
CA GLY A 183 4.80 3.56 -14.86
C GLY A 183 6.08 2.72 -14.96
N ARG A 184 6.21 1.89 -16.00
CA ARG A 184 7.29 0.92 -16.19
C ARG A 184 8.21 1.30 -17.35
N VAL A 185 7.66 1.51 -18.55
CA VAL A 185 8.45 1.87 -19.75
C VAL A 185 9.29 3.12 -19.50
N PRO A 186 8.75 4.25 -18.98
CA PRO A 186 9.59 5.41 -18.69
C PRO A 186 10.69 5.12 -17.66
N ALA A 187 10.47 4.21 -16.70
CA ALA A 187 11.49 3.87 -15.70
C ALA A 187 12.65 3.11 -16.33
N GLY A 188 12.35 2.09 -17.15
CA GLY A 188 13.36 1.28 -17.85
C GLY A 188 14.21 2.11 -18.82
N LEU A 189 13.62 3.12 -19.46
CA LEU A 189 14.31 3.98 -20.43
C LEU A 189 15.09 5.15 -19.78
N ASN A 190 14.92 5.42 -18.48
CA ASN A 190 15.57 6.55 -17.80
C ASN A 190 16.37 6.12 -16.54
N ASN A 191 16.72 4.84 -16.41
CA ASN A 191 17.53 4.31 -15.30
C ASN A 191 16.89 4.54 -13.91
N LEU A 192 15.60 4.19 -13.77
CA LEU A 192 14.83 4.40 -12.54
C LEU A 192 14.20 3.12 -11.98
N ILE A 193 13.82 3.20 -10.71
CA ILE A 193 12.81 2.30 -10.13
C ILE A 193 11.43 2.79 -10.58
N GLY A 194 10.63 1.90 -11.16
CA GLY A 194 9.24 2.16 -11.54
C GLY A 194 8.32 1.16 -10.88
N LEU A 195 7.66 1.55 -9.79
CA LEU A 195 6.71 0.72 -9.07
C LEU A 195 5.30 0.89 -9.63
N LYS A 196 4.73 -0.22 -10.08
CA LYS A 196 3.30 -0.36 -10.38
C LYS A 196 2.66 -1.22 -9.28
N PRO A 197 1.99 -0.62 -8.29
CA PRO A 197 1.39 -1.36 -7.20
C PRO A 197 0.19 -2.18 -7.69
N THR A 198 -0.26 -3.10 -6.85
CA THR A 198 -1.51 -3.85 -7.02
C THR A 198 -2.66 -2.89 -7.26
N ARG A 199 -3.56 -3.22 -8.19
CA ARG A 199 -4.70 -2.37 -8.55
C ARG A 199 -5.54 -2.07 -7.30
N GLY A 200 -5.89 -0.81 -7.08
CA GLY A 200 -6.66 -0.40 -5.91
C GLY A 200 -5.86 -0.27 -4.60
N ALA A 201 -4.55 -0.56 -4.58
CA ALA A 201 -3.71 -0.30 -3.40
C ALA A 201 -3.57 1.21 -3.14
N ILE A 202 -3.38 1.98 -4.22
CA ILE A 202 -3.40 3.45 -4.18
C ILE A 202 -4.71 3.90 -4.84
N SER A 203 -5.46 4.76 -4.14
CA SER A 203 -6.71 5.33 -4.66
C SER A 203 -6.49 6.10 -5.96
N THR A 204 -7.47 5.98 -6.87
CA THR A 204 -7.58 6.75 -8.11
C THR A 204 -8.61 7.87 -8.03
N ALA A 205 -9.17 8.15 -6.84
CA ALA A 205 -10.02 9.32 -6.64
C ALA A 205 -9.22 10.61 -6.89
N GLY A 206 -9.76 11.49 -7.74
CA GLY A 206 -9.06 12.69 -8.22
C GLY A 206 -7.99 12.40 -9.29
N VAL A 207 -8.06 11.27 -9.99
CA VAL A 207 -7.24 10.98 -11.17
C VAL A 207 -8.14 10.94 -12.40
N VAL A 208 -7.79 11.68 -13.46
CA VAL A 208 -8.50 11.63 -14.75
C VAL A 208 -8.34 10.22 -15.33
N PRO A 209 -9.44 9.45 -15.49
CA PRO A 209 -9.34 8.04 -15.88
C PRO A 209 -8.84 7.89 -17.31
N ALA A 210 -8.01 6.87 -17.53
CA ALA A 210 -7.60 6.39 -18.84
C ALA A 210 -8.34 5.08 -19.15
N CYS A 211 -8.18 4.05 -18.33
CA CYS A 211 -9.08 2.89 -18.30
C CYS A 211 -9.41 2.62 -16.83
N ARG A 212 -10.52 3.18 -16.34
CA ARG A 212 -10.83 3.25 -14.91
C ARG A 212 -10.74 1.89 -14.20
N SER A 213 -11.20 0.82 -14.86
CA SER A 213 -11.14 -0.53 -14.27
C SER A 213 -9.74 -1.14 -14.16
N LEU A 214 -8.75 -0.55 -14.82
CA LEU A 214 -7.37 -1.06 -14.91
C LEU A 214 -6.33 -0.10 -14.35
N ASP A 215 -6.66 1.18 -14.17
CA ASP A 215 -5.70 2.20 -13.82
C ASP A 215 -5.08 1.98 -12.44
N CYS A 216 -3.79 2.25 -12.35
CA CYS A 216 -3.03 2.30 -11.11
C CYS A 216 -2.25 3.62 -11.06
N VAL A 217 -2.25 4.33 -9.93
CA VAL A 217 -1.20 5.32 -9.68
C VAL A 217 0.13 4.57 -9.51
N SER A 218 1.18 5.06 -10.15
CA SER A 218 2.53 4.46 -10.11
C SER A 218 3.53 5.41 -9.47
N ILE A 219 4.67 4.88 -9.02
CA ILE A 219 5.72 5.67 -8.37
C ILE A 219 7.03 5.47 -9.13
N PHE A 220 7.67 6.58 -9.50
CA PHE A 220 9.07 6.58 -9.94
C PHE A 220 9.95 7.02 -8.79
N ALA A 221 11.10 6.37 -8.62
CA ALA A 221 12.08 6.75 -7.62
C ALA A 221 13.52 6.43 -8.08
N LEU A 222 14.48 7.04 -7.40
CA LEU A 222 15.91 6.78 -7.62
C LEU A 222 16.37 5.47 -6.95
N THR A 223 15.78 5.10 -5.82
CA THR A 223 16.16 3.94 -5.00
C THR A 223 14.93 3.10 -4.61
N THR A 224 15.15 1.83 -4.22
CA THR A 224 14.07 0.98 -3.70
C THR A 224 13.51 1.48 -2.37
N GLU A 225 14.34 2.12 -1.54
CA GLU A 225 13.92 2.69 -0.25
C GLU A 225 13.01 3.90 -0.42
N ASP A 226 13.32 4.77 -1.39
CA ASP A 226 12.48 5.91 -1.73
C ASP A 226 11.12 5.42 -2.29
N ALA A 227 11.13 4.41 -3.16
CA ALA A 227 9.91 3.82 -3.71
C ALA A 227 9.01 3.20 -2.63
N GLU A 228 9.58 2.47 -1.68
CA GLU A 228 8.82 1.91 -0.55
C GLU A 228 8.27 2.98 0.39
N THR A 229 9.07 4.00 0.70
CA THR A 229 8.64 5.11 1.57
C THR A 229 7.49 5.88 0.94
N ALA A 230 7.58 6.17 -0.37
CA ALA A 230 6.51 6.80 -1.12
C ALA A 230 5.26 5.90 -1.22
N LEU A 231 5.42 4.58 -1.42
CA LEU A 231 4.29 3.64 -1.43
C LEU A 231 3.57 3.63 -0.07
N ALA A 232 4.32 3.51 1.03
CA ALA A 232 3.76 3.46 2.38
C ALA A 232 2.98 4.74 2.74
N ALA A 233 3.41 5.89 2.21
CA ALA A 233 2.71 7.16 2.38
C ALA A 233 1.53 7.33 1.42
N ALA A 234 1.56 6.73 0.23
CA ALA A 234 0.52 6.88 -0.80
C ALA A 234 -0.64 5.88 -0.65
N GLU A 235 -0.34 4.65 -0.22
CA GLU A 235 -1.28 3.55 -0.11
C GLU A 235 -2.33 3.78 0.98
N GLY A 236 -3.57 3.40 0.70
CA GLY A 236 -4.67 3.51 1.65
C GLY A 236 -5.99 3.10 1.03
N TYR A 237 -6.82 2.42 1.81
CA TYR A 237 -8.18 2.11 1.39
C TYR A 237 -9.02 3.38 1.38
N ASP A 238 -9.71 3.62 0.27
CA ASP A 238 -10.51 4.82 0.03
C ASP A 238 -11.94 4.44 -0.35
N LEU A 239 -12.89 4.79 0.52
CA LEU A 239 -14.32 4.53 0.28
C LEU A 239 -14.90 5.33 -0.90
N ALA A 240 -14.24 6.42 -1.31
CA ALA A 240 -14.68 7.23 -2.45
C ALA A 240 -14.24 6.64 -3.80
N ASP A 241 -13.29 5.70 -3.82
CA ASP A 241 -12.85 5.00 -5.02
C ASP A 241 -13.40 3.57 -5.06
N SER A 242 -14.33 3.31 -5.98
CA SER A 242 -14.96 2.00 -6.17
C SER A 242 -14.00 0.87 -6.55
N PHE A 243 -12.78 1.21 -7.01
CA PHE A 243 -11.73 0.23 -7.33
C PHE A 243 -10.66 0.13 -6.24
N SER A 244 -10.74 0.93 -5.17
CA SER A 244 -9.84 0.83 -4.03
C SER A 244 -10.03 -0.50 -3.30
N ARG A 245 -8.93 -1.06 -2.81
CA ARG A 245 -8.92 -2.32 -2.06
C ARG A 245 -8.01 -2.19 -0.86
N LYS A 246 -8.49 -2.68 0.28
CA LYS A 246 -7.66 -2.78 1.49
C LYS A 246 -6.59 -3.86 1.29
N ARG A 247 -5.34 -3.53 1.58
CA ARG A 247 -4.25 -4.53 1.62
C ARG A 247 -4.60 -5.63 2.64
N PRO A 248 -4.58 -6.92 2.25
CA PRO A 248 -4.77 -8.02 3.17
C PRO A 248 -3.52 -8.22 4.04
N GLU A 249 -3.70 -8.73 5.25
CA GLU A 249 -2.58 -9.18 6.09
C GLU A 249 -2.00 -10.48 5.51
N ILE A 250 -1.01 -10.35 4.64
CA ILE A 250 -0.29 -11.49 4.05
C ILE A 250 1.21 -11.39 4.33
N SER A 251 1.84 -12.53 4.60
CA SER A 251 3.30 -12.61 4.62
C SER A 251 3.82 -12.56 3.18
N ALA A 252 4.84 -11.74 2.93
CA ALA A 252 5.51 -11.73 1.64
C ALA A 252 6.07 -13.12 1.34
N ALA A 253 5.73 -13.68 0.18
CA ALA A 253 6.32 -14.94 -0.23
C ALA A 253 7.82 -14.75 -0.45
N SER A 254 8.61 -15.74 -0.06
CA SER A 254 10.05 -15.78 -0.32
C SER A 254 10.32 -16.83 -1.38
N GLY A 255 11.09 -16.47 -2.40
CA GLY A 255 11.35 -17.36 -3.52
C GLY A 255 12.03 -16.63 -4.67
N ARG A 256 12.70 -17.40 -5.52
CA ARG A 256 13.54 -16.90 -6.62
C ARG A 256 13.32 -17.69 -7.92
N ARG A 257 12.19 -18.40 -8.04
CA ARG A 257 11.84 -19.17 -9.24
C ARG A 257 11.06 -18.25 -10.20
N MET A 258 11.71 -17.82 -11.26
CA MET A 258 11.16 -16.84 -12.20
C MET A 258 10.76 -17.50 -13.52
N ALA A 259 9.60 -17.13 -14.06
CA ALA A 259 9.31 -17.38 -15.47
C ALA A 259 10.00 -16.33 -16.35
N ILE A 260 10.60 -16.77 -17.45
CA ILE A 260 11.11 -15.90 -18.53
C ILE A 260 10.48 -16.31 -19.85
N CYS A 261 10.36 -15.38 -20.80
CA CYS A 261 9.84 -15.70 -22.13
C CYS A 261 10.83 -16.61 -22.86
N SER A 262 10.36 -17.74 -23.40
CA SER A 262 11.22 -18.68 -24.15
C SER A 262 11.67 -18.14 -25.50
N ASP A 263 10.91 -17.21 -26.09
CA ASP A 263 11.20 -16.59 -27.39
C ASP A 263 10.89 -15.08 -27.35
N PRO A 264 11.76 -14.26 -26.73
CA PRO A 264 11.54 -12.82 -26.65
C PRO A 264 11.67 -12.16 -28.03
N GLN A 265 10.69 -11.33 -28.40
CA GLN A 265 10.72 -10.55 -29.64
C GLN A 265 11.53 -9.25 -29.44
N TRP A 266 12.57 -9.06 -30.26
CA TRP A 266 13.47 -7.89 -30.19
C TRP A 266 13.35 -6.91 -31.36
N TYR A 267 12.58 -7.23 -32.40
CA TYR A 267 12.32 -6.33 -33.52
C TYR A 267 13.60 -5.75 -34.17
N GLY A 268 14.64 -6.58 -34.27
CA GLY A 268 15.95 -6.18 -34.82
C GLY A 268 16.84 -5.34 -33.88
N GLN A 269 16.48 -5.19 -32.61
CA GLN A 269 17.25 -4.41 -31.63
C GLN A 269 18.28 -5.27 -30.89
N GLU A 270 19.43 -5.51 -31.53
CA GLU A 270 20.51 -6.35 -31.01
C GLU A 270 21.06 -5.86 -29.65
N GLU A 271 21.11 -4.54 -29.41
CA GLU A 271 21.61 -4.02 -28.13
C GLU A 271 20.66 -4.29 -26.96
N GLN A 272 19.34 -4.34 -27.22
CA GLN A 272 18.34 -4.70 -26.20
C GLN A 272 18.44 -6.17 -25.85
N GLU A 273 18.54 -7.02 -26.87
CA GLU A 273 18.75 -8.46 -26.69
C GLU A 273 20.02 -8.74 -25.87
N ALA A 274 21.14 -8.15 -26.29
CA ALA A 274 22.42 -8.35 -25.61
C ALA A 274 22.37 -7.88 -24.14
N ALA A 275 21.67 -6.78 -23.85
CA ALA A 275 21.48 -6.30 -22.48
C ALA A 275 20.62 -7.25 -21.65
N TYR A 276 19.56 -7.82 -22.22
CA TYR A 276 18.74 -8.82 -21.55
C TYR A 276 19.50 -10.11 -21.26
N VAL A 277 20.31 -10.61 -22.20
CA VAL A 277 21.15 -11.79 -21.98
C VAL A 277 22.12 -11.57 -20.80
N ARG A 278 22.71 -10.38 -20.68
CA ARG A 278 23.52 -10.03 -19.50
C ARG A 278 22.69 -10.01 -18.22
N ALA A 279 21.45 -9.53 -18.29
CA ALA A 279 20.56 -9.50 -17.14
C ALA A 279 20.17 -10.91 -16.67
N ILE A 280 19.90 -11.83 -17.60
CA ILE A 280 19.64 -13.25 -17.34
C ILE A 280 20.84 -13.90 -16.63
N ALA A 281 22.05 -13.73 -17.18
CA ALA A 281 23.27 -14.27 -16.58
C ALA A 281 23.51 -13.73 -15.15
N LYS A 282 23.22 -12.43 -14.93
CA LYS A 282 23.30 -11.84 -13.59
C LYS A 282 22.29 -12.47 -12.63
N ALA A 283 21.03 -12.65 -13.06
CA ALA A 283 20.01 -13.28 -12.22
C ALA A 283 20.39 -14.71 -11.82
N GLU A 284 20.93 -15.51 -12.75
CA GLU A 284 21.45 -16.84 -12.46
C GLU A 284 22.61 -16.79 -11.46
N SER A 285 23.52 -15.81 -11.57
CA SER A 285 24.63 -15.62 -10.64
C SER A 285 24.18 -15.25 -9.21
N LEU A 286 23.00 -14.65 -9.08
CA LEU A 286 22.32 -14.37 -7.80
C LEU A 286 21.58 -15.59 -7.24
N GLY A 287 21.62 -16.73 -7.93
CA GLY A 287 20.94 -17.95 -7.53
C GLY A 287 19.45 -17.97 -7.88
N TRP A 288 18.98 -17.10 -8.80
CA TRP A 288 17.61 -17.15 -9.28
C TRP A 288 17.44 -18.34 -10.23
N THR A 289 16.34 -19.07 -10.06
CA THR A 289 15.99 -20.19 -10.95
C THR A 289 15.13 -19.65 -12.07
N LEU A 290 15.69 -19.53 -13.27
CA LEU A 290 14.98 -19.01 -14.44
C LEU A 290 14.42 -20.16 -15.26
N VAL A 291 13.13 -20.11 -15.56
CA VAL A 291 12.42 -21.17 -16.30
C VAL A 291 11.81 -20.56 -17.56
N PRO A 292 12.31 -20.92 -18.75
CA PRO A 292 11.69 -20.52 -20.00
C PRO A 292 10.25 -21.03 -20.11
N ARG A 293 9.31 -20.15 -20.48
CA ARG A 293 7.91 -20.47 -20.72
C ARG A 293 7.39 -19.77 -21.96
N ASP A 294 6.40 -20.40 -22.60
CA ASP A 294 5.65 -19.79 -23.68
C ASP A 294 4.74 -18.68 -23.12
N PHE A 295 4.84 -17.49 -23.71
CA PHE A 295 4.07 -16.31 -23.31
C PHE A 295 2.92 -16.01 -24.27
N SER A 296 2.64 -16.90 -25.24
CA SER A 296 1.55 -16.74 -26.23
C SER A 296 0.22 -16.30 -25.61
N GLN A 297 -0.21 -16.92 -24.51
CA GLN A 297 -1.45 -16.55 -23.80
C GLN A 297 -1.37 -15.17 -23.11
N LEU A 298 -0.20 -14.79 -22.58
CA LEU A 298 0.02 -13.45 -22.03
C LEU A 298 -0.06 -12.39 -23.13
N PHE A 299 0.50 -12.68 -24.31
CA PHE A 299 0.43 -11.80 -25.48
C PHE A 299 -1.00 -11.69 -26.05
N GLU A 300 -1.73 -12.80 -26.10
CA GLU A 300 -3.15 -12.78 -26.48
C GLU A 300 -3.97 -11.91 -25.52
N LEU A 301 -3.76 -12.08 -24.21
CA LEU A 301 -4.40 -11.25 -23.19
C LEU A 301 -4.03 -9.77 -23.33
N ALA A 302 -2.76 -9.47 -23.62
CA ALA A 302 -2.29 -8.12 -23.91
C ALA A 302 -2.96 -7.50 -25.14
N ASN A 303 -3.18 -8.28 -26.20
CA ASN A 303 -3.83 -7.81 -27.43
C ASN A 303 -5.28 -7.42 -27.21
N LEU A 304 -6.00 -8.10 -26.30
CA LEU A 304 -7.36 -7.70 -25.92
C LEU A 304 -7.43 -6.24 -25.42
N LEU A 305 -6.37 -5.70 -24.82
CA LEU A 305 -6.37 -4.32 -24.33
C LEU A 305 -6.33 -3.28 -25.47
N TYR A 306 -5.57 -3.58 -26.53
CA TYR A 306 -5.31 -2.64 -27.63
C TYR A 306 -6.24 -2.82 -28.82
N GLU A 307 -6.58 -4.07 -29.14
CA GLU A 307 -7.45 -4.42 -30.26
C GLU A 307 -8.90 -4.66 -29.83
N GLY A 308 -9.12 -4.81 -28.52
CA GLY A 308 -10.43 -5.08 -27.95
C GLY A 308 -11.16 -3.83 -27.45
N PRO A 309 -12.33 -4.05 -26.80
CA PRO A 309 -13.29 -3.01 -26.48
C PRO A 309 -12.92 -2.13 -25.27
N TRP A 310 -11.81 -2.39 -24.57
CA TRP A 310 -11.37 -1.58 -23.41
C TRP A 310 -10.97 -0.15 -23.78
N VAL A 311 -10.68 0.15 -25.05
CA VAL A 311 -10.57 1.53 -25.52
C VAL A 311 -11.87 2.33 -25.27
N GLY A 312 -13.00 1.64 -25.11
CA GLY A 312 -14.27 2.22 -24.67
C GLY A 312 -14.19 2.90 -23.30
N GLU A 313 -13.32 2.47 -22.38
CA GLU A 313 -13.13 3.18 -21.11
C GLU A 313 -12.46 4.54 -21.29
N ARG A 314 -11.49 4.65 -22.22
CA ARG A 314 -10.89 5.95 -22.58
C ARG A 314 -11.94 6.87 -23.15
N TYR A 315 -12.75 6.36 -24.08
CA TYR A 315 -13.84 7.13 -24.67
C TYR A 315 -14.85 7.57 -23.60
N ALA A 316 -15.27 6.67 -22.71
CA ALA A 316 -16.22 6.98 -21.64
C ALA A 316 -15.69 8.05 -20.68
N ALA A 317 -14.40 8.03 -20.34
CA ALA A 317 -13.78 8.97 -19.42
C ALA A 317 -13.78 10.43 -19.93
N ILE A 318 -13.74 10.61 -21.25
CA ILE A 318 -13.71 11.94 -21.89
C ILE A 318 -14.87 12.17 -22.86
N LYS A 319 -15.96 11.40 -22.77
CA LYS A 319 -17.04 11.34 -23.77
C LYS A 319 -17.56 12.72 -24.15
N ASP A 320 -17.95 13.51 -23.15
CA ASP A 320 -18.54 14.83 -23.37
C ASP A 320 -17.54 15.79 -24.03
N PHE A 321 -16.24 15.66 -23.69
CA PHE A 321 -15.18 16.45 -24.28
C PHE A 321 -14.92 16.03 -25.73
N ILE A 322 -14.69 14.75 -26.00
CA ILE A 322 -14.36 14.28 -27.36
C ILE A 322 -15.53 14.46 -28.32
N GLU A 323 -16.78 14.41 -27.86
CA GLU A 323 -17.95 14.69 -28.71
C GLU A 323 -18.08 16.17 -29.12
N ALA A 324 -17.49 17.09 -28.36
CA ALA A 324 -17.53 18.52 -28.63
C ALA A 324 -16.23 19.10 -29.21
N HIS A 325 -15.09 18.50 -28.89
CA HIS A 325 -13.75 19.08 -29.07
C HIS A 325 -12.72 18.08 -29.63
N GLU A 326 -13.14 17.09 -30.44
CA GLU A 326 -12.19 16.09 -30.99
C GLU A 326 -11.01 16.71 -31.74
N GLU A 327 -11.18 17.86 -32.39
CA GLU A 327 -10.11 18.52 -33.15
C GLU A 327 -9.00 19.12 -32.27
N ASP A 328 -9.25 19.31 -30.98
CA ASP A 328 -8.25 19.84 -30.04
C ASP A 328 -7.32 18.73 -29.48
N MET A 329 -7.63 17.47 -29.78
CA MET A 329 -6.85 16.33 -29.31
C MET A 329 -5.60 16.09 -30.16
N ASP A 330 -4.59 15.47 -29.55
CA ASP A 330 -3.48 14.87 -30.29
C ASP A 330 -4.06 13.91 -31.37
N PRO A 331 -3.69 14.04 -32.66
CA PRO A 331 -4.30 13.26 -33.73
C PRO A 331 -4.16 11.74 -33.57
N THR A 332 -3.05 11.27 -32.97
CA THR A 332 -2.82 9.84 -32.73
C THR A 332 -3.71 9.37 -31.59
N VAL A 333 -3.76 10.11 -30.49
CA VAL A 333 -4.63 9.80 -29.34
C VAL A 333 -6.10 9.80 -29.76
N ARG A 334 -6.54 10.81 -30.51
CA ARG A 334 -7.88 10.89 -31.09
C ARG A 334 -8.21 9.65 -31.92
N THR A 335 -7.33 9.29 -32.85
CA THR A 335 -7.52 8.12 -33.72
C THR A 335 -7.67 6.84 -32.91
N ILE A 336 -6.90 6.68 -31.83
CA ILE A 336 -7.00 5.52 -30.93
C ILE A 336 -8.34 5.52 -30.19
N VAL A 337 -8.69 6.62 -29.50
CA VAL A 337 -9.89 6.68 -28.65
C VAL A 337 -11.17 6.53 -29.47
N LEU A 338 -11.22 7.08 -30.70
CA LEU A 338 -12.38 6.97 -31.58
C LEU A 338 -12.67 5.54 -32.07
N LYS A 339 -11.71 4.61 -32.00
CA LYS A 339 -11.97 3.18 -32.28
C LYS A 339 -13.07 2.60 -31.38
N ALA A 340 -13.29 3.17 -30.19
CA ALA A 340 -14.36 2.79 -29.29
C ALA A 340 -15.75 2.78 -29.95
N ARG A 341 -16.00 3.67 -30.93
CA ARG A 341 -17.28 3.75 -31.66
C ARG A 341 -17.58 2.49 -32.48
N GLY A 342 -16.57 1.67 -32.76
CA GLY A 342 -16.71 0.41 -33.51
C GLY A 342 -17.14 -0.79 -32.67
N PHE A 343 -17.18 -0.67 -31.34
CA PHE A 343 -17.54 -1.76 -30.44
C PHE A 343 -18.92 -1.55 -29.81
N ASN A 344 -19.66 -2.64 -29.64
CA ASN A 344 -20.92 -2.66 -28.91
C ASN A 344 -20.78 -3.44 -27.59
N ALA A 345 -21.87 -3.51 -26.82
CA ALA A 345 -21.87 -4.23 -25.54
C ALA A 345 -21.61 -5.74 -25.68
N ALA A 346 -22.08 -6.38 -26.76
CA ALA A 346 -21.81 -7.80 -27.00
C ALA A 346 -20.33 -8.05 -27.27
N ASP A 347 -19.64 -7.15 -27.99
CA ASP A 347 -18.18 -7.23 -28.19
C ASP A 347 -17.45 -7.10 -26.85
N LEU A 348 -17.87 -6.17 -26.00
CA LEU A 348 -17.34 -6.01 -24.64
C LEU A 348 -17.47 -7.28 -23.82
N PHE A 349 -18.67 -7.87 -23.76
CA PHE A 349 -18.88 -9.09 -22.98
C PHE A 349 -18.15 -10.29 -23.57
N ALA A 350 -18.09 -10.43 -24.90
CA ALA A 350 -17.31 -11.49 -25.55
C ALA A 350 -15.82 -11.38 -25.20
N ALA A 351 -15.27 -10.17 -25.23
CA ALA A 351 -13.88 -9.92 -24.87
C ALA A 351 -13.63 -10.16 -23.37
N GLU A 352 -14.55 -9.75 -22.48
CA GLU A 352 -14.45 -10.02 -21.04
C GLU A 352 -14.50 -11.53 -20.74
N TYR A 353 -15.35 -12.31 -21.42
CA TYR A 353 -15.37 -13.76 -21.27
C TYR A 353 -14.03 -14.37 -21.69
N ARG A 354 -13.49 -13.95 -22.83
CA ARG A 354 -12.17 -14.41 -23.28
C ARG A 354 -11.06 -14.02 -22.30
N ARG A 355 -11.12 -12.80 -21.75
CA ARG A 355 -10.18 -12.33 -20.73
C ARG A 355 -10.20 -13.24 -19.49
N GLN A 356 -11.38 -13.61 -19.01
CA GLN A 356 -11.54 -14.50 -17.85
C GLN A 356 -10.98 -15.90 -18.11
N ASP A 357 -11.26 -16.48 -19.28
CA ASP A 357 -10.71 -17.79 -19.68
C ASP A 357 -9.18 -17.75 -19.71
N LEU A 358 -8.61 -16.73 -20.37
CA LEU A 358 -7.16 -16.51 -20.42
C LEU A 358 -6.56 -16.32 -19.03
N THR A 359 -7.19 -15.50 -18.17
CA THR A 359 -6.72 -15.30 -16.79
C THR A 359 -6.62 -16.63 -16.05
N ARG A 360 -7.64 -17.49 -16.13
CA ARG A 360 -7.62 -18.79 -15.44
C ARG A 360 -6.50 -19.71 -15.94
N ASP A 361 -6.30 -19.76 -17.26
CA ASP A 361 -5.26 -20.60 -17.85
C ASP A 361 -3.86 -20.08 -17.53
N ILE A 362 -3.66 -18.76 -17.57
CA ILE A 362 -2.41 -18.10 -17.19
C ILE A 362 -2.11 -18.33 -15.70
N GLU A 363 -3.07 -18.15 -14.80
CA GLU A 363 -2.89 -18.42 -13.38
C GLU A 363 -2.47 -19.87 -13.13
N ARG A 364 -3.06 -20.83 -13.86
CA ARG A 364 -2.66 -22.25 -13.76
C ARG A 364 -1.25 -22.48 -14.28
N ALA A 365 -0.89 -21.87 -15.40
CA ALA A 365 0.40 -22.05 -16.06
C ALA A 365 1.55 -21.34 -15.33
N PHE A 366 1.26 -20.22 -14.64
CA PHE A 366 2.27 -19.38 -14.00
C PHE A 366 2.23 -19.40 -12.47
N GLY A 367 1.22 -20.02 -11.85
CA GLY A 367 1.07 -20.06 -10.39
C GLY A 367 2.16 -20.81 -9.63
N GLU A 368 3.03 -21.56 -10.31
CA GLU A 368 4.20 -22.22 -9.73
C GLU A 368 5.43 -21.29 -9.58
N PHE A 369 5.38 -20.08 -10.15
CA PHE A 369 6.49 -19.13 -10.15
C PHE A 369 6.35 -18.08 -9.06
N ASP A 370 7.49 -17.66 -8.51
CA ASP A 370 7.55 -16.58 -7.54
C ASP A 370 7.38 -15.22 -8.21
N ALA A 371 7.91 -15.05 -9.42
CA ALA A 371 7.70 -13.86 -10.25
C ALA A 371 7.91 -14.18 -11.74
N ILE A 372 7.66 -13.20 -12.60
CA ILE A 372 8.05 -13.19 -14.00
C ILE A 372 9.13 -12.12 -14.19
N LEU A 373 10.17 -12.44 -14.97
CA LEU A 373 11.23 -11.50 -15.34
C LEU A 373 11.17 -11.24 -16.84
N VAL A 374 10.88 -10.01 -17.22
CA VAL A 374 10.81 -9.55 -18.63
C VAL A 374 11.72 -8.35 -18.86
N PRO A 375 12.19 -8.09 -20.09
CA PRO A 375 12.70 -6.76 -20.42
C PRO A 375 11.57 -5.74 -20.22
N THR A 376 11.88 -4.56 -19.69
CA THR A 376 10.85 -3.52 -19.50
C THR A 376 10.27 -3.06 -20.84
N ALA A 377 11.11 -2.96 -21.88
CA ALA A 377 10.71 -2.68 -23.25
C ALA A 377 11.64 -3.42 -24.22
N PRO A 378 11.13 -3.96 -25.36
CA PRO A 378 11.94 -4.67 -26.34
C PRO A 378 12.78 -3.74 -27.24
N THR A 379 12.42 -2.46 -27.33
CA THR A 379 13.06 -1.46 -28.19
C THR A 379 13.29 -0.17 -27.42
N PHE A 380 14.01 0.78 -28.03
CA PHE A 380 14.24 2.11 -27.47
C PHE A 380 14.18 3.14 -28.61
N PRO A 381 12.99 3.45 -29.15
CA PRO A 381 12.87 4.17 -30.41
C PRO A 381 13.37 5.62 -30.33
N THR A 382 13.83 6.13 -31.46
CA THR A 382 14.10 7.55 -31.65
C THR A 382 12.79 8.31 -31.85
N ILE A 383 12.80 9.63 -31.66
CA ILE A 383 11.63 10.47 -31.99
C ILE A 383 11.33 10.40 -33.50
N GLU A 384 12.36 10.27 -34.36
CA GLU A 384 12.21 10.10 -35.80
C GLU A 384 11.49 8.79 -36.17
N ASP A 385 11.77 7.69 -35.46
CA ASP A 385 11.04 6.42 -35.67
C ASP A 385 9.53 6.61 -35.41
N LEU A 386 9.18 7.42 -34.40
CA LEU A 386 7.78 7.73 -34.08
C LEU A 386 7.13 8.67 -35.10
N GLU A 387 7.89 9.53 -35.77
CA GLU A 387 7.37 10.33 -36.88
C GLU A 387 7.02 9.46 -38.09
N ARG A 388 7.77 8.36 -38.30
CA ARG A 388 7.51 7.39 -39.37
C ARG A 388 6.35 6.44 -39.03
N GLU A 389 6.39 5.83 -37.84
CA GLU A 389 5.46 4.77 -37.44
C GLU A 389 4.90 4.98 -36.00
N PRO A 390 4.08 6.03 -35.77
CA PRO A 390 3.67 6.48 -34.43
C PRO A 390 2.86 5.48 -33.60
N ILE A 391 2.15 4.57 -34.28
CA ILE A 391 1.28 3.56 -33.64
C ILE A 391 2.06 2.26 -33.40
N GLN A 392 2.84 1.82 -34.39
CA GLN A 392 3.58 0.55 -34.31
C GLN A 392 4.67 0.62 -33.25
N GLU A 393 5.49 1.67 -33.24
CA GLU A 393 6.58 1.83 -32.26
C GLU A 393 6.03 1.86 -30.82
N ASN A 394 4.90 2.53 -30.61
CA ASN A 394 4.22 2.51 -29.32
C ASN A 394 3.72 1.10 -28.93
N ALA A 395 3.14 0.36 -29.87
CA ALA A 395 2.62 -0.98 -29.60
C ALA A 395 3.76 -1.94 -29.22
N ILE A 396 4.90 -1.84 -29.90
CA ILE A 396 6.11 -2.62 -29.62
C ILE A 396 6.59 -2.40 -28.18
N LEU A 397 6.63 -1.15 -27.70
CA LEU A 397 6.99 -0.85 -26.29
C LEU A 397 6.07 -1.56 -25.28
N GLY A 398 4.82 -1.87 -25.64
CA GLY A 398 3.83 -2.52 -24.78
C GLY A 398 3.93 -4.05 -24.68
N THR A 399 4.84 -4.68 -25.43
CA THR A 399 4.91 -6.15 -25.59
C THR A 399 4.88 -6.91 -24.26
N TYR A 400 5.58 -6.42 -23.24
CA TYR A 400 5.73 -7.11 -21.94
C TYR A 400 4.99 -6.42 -20.78
N THR A 401 4.14 -5.42 -21.05
CA THR A 401 3.52 -4.60 -20.01
C THR A 401 2.00 -4.70 -19.96
N ASN A 402 1.35 -4.91 -21.11
CA ASN A 402 -0.09 -4.75 -21.29
C ASN A 402 -0.95 -5.78 -20.52
N PHE A 403 -0.44 -6.99 -20.26
CA PHE A 403 -1.21 -8.05 -19.59
C PHE A 403 -1.32 -7.90 -18.07
N VAL A 404 -0.44 -7.10 -17.44
CA VAL A 404 -0.25 -7.09 -15.98
C VAL A 404 -1.52 -6.67 -15.23
N ASN A 405 -2.18 -5.60 -15.64
CA ASN A 405 -3.37 -5.11 -14.93
C ASN A 405 -4.61 -5.98 -15.19
N PHE A 406 -4.70 -6.65 -16.35
CA PHE A 406 -5.76 -7.62 -16.61
C PHE A 406 -5.68 -8.85 -15.69
N LEU A 407 -4.47 -9.24 -15.30
CA LEU A 407 -4.24 -10.32 -14.34
C LEU A 407 -4.28 -9.84 -12.88
N ASP A 408 -4.53 -8.54 -12.66
CA ASP A 408 -4.48 -7.92 -11.36
C ASP A 408 -3.10 -8.05 -10.67
N TRP A 409 -2.04 -8.13 -11.45
CA TRP A 409 -0.69 -8.32 -10.93
C TRP A 409 -0.04 -6.99 -10.56
N SER A 410 1.02 -7.07 -9.75
CA SER A 410 1.91 -5.98 -9.37
C SER A 410 3.22 -6.10 -10.16
N ALA A 411 3.92 -4.98 -10.37
CA ALA A 411 5.17 -4.99 -11.12
C ALA A 411 6.15 -3.92 -10.63
N LEU A 412 7.44 -4.21 -10.79
CA LEU A 412 8.54 -3.33 -10.43
C LEU A 412 9.58 -3.33 -11.56
N SER A 413 9.64 -2.22 -12.31
CA SER A 413 10.72 -1.96 -13.25
C SER A 413 11.96 -1.52 -12.48
N VAL A 414 13.11 -2.12 -12.77
CA VAL A 414 14.39 -1.83 -12.13
C VAL A 414 15.49 -1.65 -13.18
N PRO A 415 16.52 -0.81 -12.89
CA PRO A 415 17.70 -0.73 -13.72
C PRO A 415 18.41 -2.06 -13.87
N ALA A 416 18.81 -2.40 -15.08
CA ALA A 416 19.53 -3.63 -15.42
C ALA A 416 20.87 -3.37 -16.11
N GLY A 417 21.43 -2.18 -15.91
CA GLY A 417 22.69 -1.73 -16.46
C GLY A 417 22.52 -0.93 -17.75
N PHE A 418 23.58 -0.89 -18.55
CA PHE A 418 23.64 -0.13 -19.79
C PHE A 418 23.88 -1.05 -20.99
N ARG A 419 23.32 -0.64 -22.13
CA ARG A 419 23.60 -1.18 -23.46
C ARG A 419 25.03 -0.84 -23.90
N ALA A 420 25.47 -1.44 -24.99
CA ALA A 420 26.81 -1.19 -25.55
C ALA A 420 27.01 0.26 -26.04
N ASP A 421 25.92 0.95 -26.38
CA ASP A 421 25.89 2.36 -26.80
C ASP A 421 25.78 3.35 -25.63
N GLY A 422 25.80 2.86 -24.37
CA GLY A 422 25.75 3.71 -23.18
C GLY A 422 24.33 4.15 -22.77
N LEU A 423 23.28 3.64 -23.42
CA LEU A 423 21.90 3.90 -23.03
C LEU A 423 21.41 2.92 -21.95
N PRO A 424 20.51 3.36 -21.04
CA PRO A 424 20.03 2.50 -19.97
C PRO A 424 19.18 1.34 -20.49
N PHE A 425 19.24 0.22 -19.76
CA PHE A 425 18.39 -0.95 -19.95
C PHE A 425 17.68 -1.28 -18.64
N GLY A 426 16.42 -1.71 -18.72
CA GLY A 426 15.61 -2.08 -17.56
C GLY A 426 14.99 -3.47 -17.71
N ILE A 427 14.84 -4.16 -16.58
CA ILE A 427 13.98 -5.35 -16.47
C ILE A 427 12.78 -5.02 -15.58
N THR A 428 11.67 -5.70 -15.81
CA THR A 428 10.50 -5.64 -14.93
C THR A 428 10.30 -6.98 -14.27
N LEU A 429 10.20 -6.95 -12.94
CA LEU A 429 9.79 -8.07 -12.10
C LEU A 429 8.27 -7.97 -11.90
N ILE A 430 7.53 -9.02 -12.22
CA ILE A 430 6.05 -9.05 -12.15
C ILE A 430 5.63 -10.16 -11.21
N SER A 431 4.70 -9.88 -10.29
CA SER A 431 4.17 -10.87 -9.36
C SER A 431 2.67 -10.67 -9.15
N THR A 432 2.01 -11.68 -8.59
CA THR A 432 0.62 -11.61 -8.16
C THR A 432 0.33 -10.46 -7.17
N MET A 433 -0.96 -10.22 -6.93
CA MET A 433 -1.46 -9.18 -6.02
C MET A 433 -0.73 -9.15 -4.67
N TRP A 434 -0.47 -7.93 -4.19
CA TRP A 434 0.07 -7.60 -2.86
C TRP A 434 1.49 -8.10 -2.60
N GLN A 435 2.24 -8.42 -3.65
CA GLN A 435 3.61 -8.91 -3.57
C GLN A 435 4.66 -7.81 -3.76
N GLU A 436 4.31 -6.52 -3.61
CA GLU A 436 5.27 -5.42 -3.68
C GLU A 436 6.45 -5.62 -2.72
N PRO A 437 6.28 -6.07 -1.46
CA PRO A 437 7.42 -6.32 -0.57
C PRO A 437 8.39 -7.38 -1.11
N LYS A 438 7.87 -8.43 -1.77
CA LYS A 438 8.71 -9.45 -2.43
C LYS A 438 9.46 -8.87 -3.62
N LEU A 439 8.78 -8.09 -4.46
CA LEU A 439 9.40 -7.42 -5.61
C LEU A 439 10.51 -6.47 -5.16
N MET A 440 10.29 -5.70 -4.09
CA MET A 440 11.31 -4.81 -3.52
C MET A 440 12.50 -5.58 -2.94
N ALA A 441 12.27 -6.71 -2.28
CA ALA A 441 13.35 -7.57 -1.78
C ALA A 441 14.22 -8.12 -2.93
N LEU A 442 13.60 -8.61 -4.00
CA LEU A 442 14.31 -9.07 -5.20
C LEU A 442 15.07 -7.92 -5.88
N ALA A 443 14.48 -6.73 -5.96
CA ALA A 443 15.14 -5.55 -6.51
C ALA A 443 16.36 -5.13 -5.70
N ARG A 444 16.30 -5.18 -4.36
CA ARG A 444 17.47 -4.90 -3.51
C ARG A 444 18.59 -5.88 -3.75
N GLU A 445 18.29 -7.18 -3.75
CA GLU A 445 19.27 -8.23 -4.06
C GLU A 445 19.89 -8.02 -5.45
N TRP A 446 19.07 -7.65 -6.43
CA TRP A 446 19.53 -7.33 -7.77
C TRP A 446 20.48 -6.12 -7.81
N LEU A 447 20.16 -5.05 -7.09
CA LEU A 447 20.91 -3.79 -7.15
C LEU A 447 22.09 -3.73 -6.18
N SER A 448 22.18 -4.65 -5.21
CA SER A 448 23.26 -4.67 -4.20
C SER A 448 24.58 -5.26 -4.69
N THR A 449 24.70 -5.66 -5.96
CA THR A 449 25.90 -6.34 -6.47
C THR A 449 27.02 -5.38 -6.88
N ALA A 450 26.68 -4.18 -7.33
CA ALA A 450 27.64 -3.20 -7.83
C ALA A 450 27.04 -1.79 -7.77
N PRO A 451 27.87 -0.75 -7.54
CA PRO A 451 27.42 0.64 -7.63
C PRO A 451 26.81 0.94 -9.00
N ARG A 452 25.77 1.77 -9.01
CA ARG A 452 25.08 2.23 -10.21
C ARG A 452 24.78 3.72 -10.12
N PRO A 453 24.73 4.44 -11.25
CA PRO A 453 24.27 5.81 -11.26
C PRO A 453 22.80 5.91 -10.84
N LEU A 454 22.46 6.98 -10.12
CA LEU A 454 21.10 7.38 -9.81
C LEU A 454 20.51 8.17 -10.98
N GLY A 455 19.61 7.55 -11.74
CA GLY A 455 19.05 8.17 -12.95
C GLY A 455 20.15 8.54 -13.94
N ALA A 456 20.03 9.70 -14.58
CA ALA A 456 21.00 10.31 -15.48
C ALA A 456 21.98 11.26 -14.76
N THR A 457 22.26 11.00 -13.48
CA THR A 457 23.20 11.80 -12.67
C THR A 457 24.56 11.10 -12.57
N LYS A 458 25.54 11.80 -11.97
CA LYS A 458 26.86 11.25 -11.66
C LYS A 458 26.95 10.60 -10.28
N ALA A 459 25.92 10.75 -9.45
CA ALA A 459 25.92 10.14 -8.14
C ALA A 459 25.65 8.64 -8.28
N GLU A 460 26.43 7.85 -7.57
CA GLU A 460 26.28 6.41 -7.55
C GLU A 460 25.76 5.93 -6.20
N ILE A 461 24.97 4.87 -6.23
CA ILE A 461 24.54 4.16 -5.04
C ILE A 461 24.83 2.67 -5.20
N LEU A 462 25.11 2.03 -4.08
CA LEU A 462 25.00 0.58 -3.94
C LEU A 462 23.82 0.31 -3.01
N GLU A 463 22.78 -0.33 -3.52
CA GLU A 463 21.59 -0.61 -2.72
C GLU A 463 21.96 -1.42 -1.47
N PRO A 464 21.55 -0.95 -0.27
CA PRO A 464 21.86 -1.66 0.95
C PRO A 464 21.10 -2.99 0.97
N VAL A 465 21.82 -4.07 1.25
CA VAL A 465 21.20 -5.32 1.64
C VAL A 465 20.66 -5.11 3.06
N LYS A 466 19.37 -4.80 3.18
CA LYS A 466 18.70 -4.85 4.48
C LYS A 466 18.49 -6.33 4.81
N ASP A 467 19.15 -6.84 5.83
CA ASP A 467 18.67 -8.03 6.53
C ASP A 467 17.24 -7.70 6.97
N VAL A 468 16.26 -8.45 6.47
CA VAL A 468 14.84 -8.22 6.74
C VAL A 468 14.56 -8.51 8.22
N ILE A 469 14.84 -7.54 9.07
CA ILE A 469 14.42 -7.49 10.46
C ILE A 469 13.42 -6.34 10.54
N ASN A 470 12.17 -6.59 10.13
CA ASN A 470 11.09 -5.61 10.32
C ASN A 470 10.74 -5.50 11.82
N GLU A 471 10.14 -4.39 12.27
CA GLU A 471 9.64 -4.24 13.66
C GLU A 471 8.55 -5.27 14.05
N THR A 472 8.03 -6.03 13.06
CA THR A 472 7.13 -7.17 13.23
C THR A 472 7.85 -8.51 13.38
N THR A 473 9.18 -8.53 13.28
CA THR A 473 9.99 -9.74 13.44
C THR A 473 10.46 -9.89 14.89
N ILE A 474 10.53 -11.13 15.35
CA ILE A 474 11.10 -11.46 16.66
C ILE A 474 12.47 -12.09 16.49
N ALA A 475 13.44 -11.67 17.28
CA ALA A 475 14.74 -12.33 17.33
C ALA A 475 14.57 -13.72 17.99
N VAL A 476 14.79 -14.79 17.22
CA VAL A 476 14.73 -16.17 17.71
C VAL A 476 16.14 -16.75 17.74
N VAL A 477 16.60 -17.15 18.93
CA VAL A 477 17.84 -17.92 19.09
C VAL A 477 17.49 -19.40 19.03
N VAL A 478 18.07 -20.12 18.07
CA VAL A 478 17.92 -21.57 17.97
C VAL A 478 19.16 -22.30 18.44
N VAL A 479 18.95 -23.47 19.01
CA VAL A 479 19.98 -24.39 19.46
C VAL A 479 19.60 -25.80 19.02
N GLY A 480 20.46 -26.46 18.24
CA GLY A 480 20.23 -27.83 17.77
C GLY A 480 19.65 -27.98 16.38
N ALA A 481 18.57 -28.76 16.24
CA ALA A 481 18.09 -29.27 14.96
C ALA A 481 17.62 -28.19 13.96
N HIS A 482 17.40 -26.95 14.41
CA HIS A 482 17.06 -25.80 13.57
C HIS A 482 18.28 -24.95 13.16
N LEU A 483 19.50 -25.30 13.59
CA LEU A 483 20.74 -24.64 13.14
C LEU A 483 20.89 -24.75 11.61
N THR A 484 21.58 -23.80 11.00
CA THR A 484 21.87 -23.83 9.56
C THR A 484 22.53 -25.16 9.17
N GLY A 485 21.95 -25.85 8.18
CA GLY A 485 22.41 -27.18 7.73
C GLY A 485 21.86 -28.37 8.53
N PHE A 486 21.00 -28.14 9.53
CA PHE A 486 20.37 -29.21 10.32
C PHE A 486 18.93 -29.52 9.85
N PRO A 487 18.39 -30.73 10.14
CA PRO A 487 17.18 -31.25 9.50
C PRO A 487 15.90 -30.42 9.66
N LEU A 488 15.80 -29.58 10.69
CA LEU A 488 14.61 -28.75 10.97
C LEU A 488 14.82 -27.27 10.63
N ASN A 489 15.95 -26.88 10.04
CA ASN A 489 16.17 -25.48 9.63
C ASN A 489 15.12 -25.00 8.61
N LYS A 490 14.56 -25.93 7.82
CA LYS A 490 13.43 -25.68 6.91
C LYS A 490 12.21 -25.05 7.59
N ASP A 491 11.97 -25.34 8.87
CA ASP A 491 10.81 -24.82 9.60
C ASP A 491 10.95 -23.32 9.90
N LEU A 492 12.19 -22.82 10.00
CA LEU A 492 12.48 -21.39 10.10
C LEU A 492 12.37 -20.71 8.73
N THR A 493 13.07 -21.26 7.74
CA THR A 493 13.19 -20.63 6.41
C THR A 493 11.87 -20.62 5.64
N CYS A 494 11.00 -21.63 5.78
CA CYS A 494 9.66 -21.61 5.17
C CYS A 494 8.72 -20.56 5.77
N ARG A 495 9.07 -19.98 6.92
CA ARG A 495 8.34 -18.89 7.59
C ARG A 495 9.02 -17.52 7.38
N GLY A 496 9.97 -17.44 6.46
CA GLY A 496 10.69 -16.21 6.15
C GLY A 496 11.71 -15.79 7.20
N ALA A 497 12.15 -16.70 8.09
CA ALA A 497 13.21 -16.36 9.03
C ALA A 497 14.54 -16.11 8.30
N VAL A 498 15.20 -15.01 8.65
CA VAL A 498 16.52 -14.64 8.14
C VAL A 498 17.57 -14.95 9.20
N PHE A 499 18.74 -15.43 8.76
CA PHE A 499 19.88 -15.63 9.66
C PHE A 499 20.49 -14.27 10.01
N ASP A 500 20.41 -13.87 11.28
CA ASP A 500 21.06 -12.65 11.81
C ASP A 500 22.56 -12.92 12.08
N ARG A 501 22.87 -13.74 13.09
CA ARG A 501 24.26 -14.06 13.46
C ARG A 501 24.39 -15.37 14.22
N ALA A 502 25.59 -15.94 14.19
CA ALA A 502 25.99 -17.00 15.11
C ALA A 502 26.65 -16.38 16.34
N THR A 503 26.15 -16.70 17.54
CA THR A 503 26.71 -16.22 18.80
C THR A 503 26.71 -17.32 19.86
N LYS A 504 27.34 -17.05 21.00
CA LYS A 504 27.37 -17.93 22.16
C LYS A 504 26.50 -17.36 23.27
N THR A 505 25.88 -18.24 24.04
CA THR A 505 25.28 -17.85 25.32
C THR A 505 26.36 -17.38 26.30
N SER A 506 25.99 -16.68 27.36
CA SER A 506 26.88 -16.50 28.51
C SER A 506 27.22 -17.85 29.16
N SER A 507 28.17 -17.87 30.08
CA SER A 507 28.57 -19.05 30.85
C SER A 507 27.47 -19.65 31.74
N ASN A 508 26.30 -19.02 31.79
CA ASN A 508 25.15 -19.43 32.59
C ASN A 508 24.26 -20.47 31.91
N TYR A 509 24.75 -21.26 30.95
CA TYR A 509 23.91 -22.23 30.23
C TYR A 509 24.61 -23.57 30.07
N GLN A 510 23.83 -24.64 30.19
CA GLN A 510 24.22 -26.01 29.90
C GLN A 510 23.35 -26.58 28.79
N LEU A 511 23.95 -27.41 27.94
CA LEU A 511 23.30 -28.06 26.81
C LEU A 511 23.14 -29.55 27.10
N PHE A 512 21.92 -30.05 26.93
CA PHE A 512 21.54 -31.44 27.17
C PHE A 512 21.12 -32.08 25.85
N SER A 513 21.41 -33.36 25.66
CA SER A 513 20.78 -34.15 24.60
C SER A 513 19.47 -34.70 25.14
N LEU A 514 18.35 -34.42 24.47
CA LEU A 514 17.04 -34.92 24.88
C LEU A 514 16.74 -36.24 24.17
N ASP A 515 16.25 -37.22 24.92
CA ASP A 515 15.63 -38.40 24.34
C ASP A 515 14.15 -38.09 24.08
N THR A 516 13.80 -37.94 22.81
CA THR A 516 12.46 -37.48 22.40
C THR A 516 11.69 -38.55 21.63
N GLY A 517 12.22 -39.78 21.52
CA GLY A 517 11.67 -40.83 20.65
C GLY A 517 11.64 -40.49 19.16
N SER A 518 12.20 -39.34 18.76
CA SER A 518 12.25 -38.85 17.39
C SER A 518 13.54 -39.29 16.71
N PRO A 519 13.53 -39.61 15.40
CA PRO A 519 14.75 -39.90 14.65
C PRO A 519 15.71 -38.68 14.57
N ILE A 520 15.20 -37.48 14.84
CA ILE A 520 16.00 -36.25 14.88
C ILE A 520 16.40 -35.98 16.33
N LYS A 521 17.70 -36.03 16.63
CA LYS A 521 18.23 -35.67 17.95
C LYS A 521 17.99 -34.19 18.23
N LYS A 522 17.37 -33.88 19.37
CA LYS A 522 17.05 -32.51 19.79
C LYS A 522 17.80 -32.20 21.08
N PRO A 523 18.55 -31.08 21.15
CA PRO A 523 19.13 -30.65 22.40
C PRO A 523 18.17 -29.75 23.19
N GLY A 524 18.34 -29.70 24.50
CA GLY A 524 17.68 -28.78 25.41
C GLY A 524 18.72 -27.85 26.04
N LEU A 525 18.50 -26.55 25.99
CA LEU A 525 19.38 -25.56 26.62
C LEU A 525 18.76 -25.09 27.94
N LYS A 526 19.47 -25.26 29.05
CA LYS A 526 19.01 -24.88 30.39
C LYS A 526 19.92 -23.81 30.97
N ARG A 527 19.34 -22.75 31.52
CA ARG A 527 20.09 -21.73 32.27
C ARG A 527 20.53 -22.29 33.62
N VAL A 528 21.82 -22.24 33.91
CA VAL A 528 22.43 -22.57 35.21
C VAL A 528 22.94 -21.27 35.85
N LEU A 529 22.41 -20.93 37.03
CA LEU A 529 22.82 -19.72 37.73
C LEU A 529 24.23 -19.90 38.31
N ALA A 530 25.18 -19.05 37.93
CA ALA A 530 26.35 -18.79 38.75
C ALA A 530 25.90 -18.05 40.03
N THR A 531 26.32 -18.53 41.18
CA THR A 531 26.04 -17.95 42.49
C THR A 531 26.70 -16.57 42.67
N SER A 532 25.94 -15.63 43.27
CA SER A 532 26.27 -14.24 43.71
C SER A 532 26.24 -13.18 42.59
N THR A 533 25.70 -11.97 42.73
CA THR A 533 25.30 -11.12 43.88
C THR A 533 24.25 -10.11 43.39
N ARG A 534 23.32 -9.70 44.25
CA ARG A 534 22.28 -8.69 43.94
C ARG A 534 22.88 -7.29 43.81
N SER A 535 22.42 -6.51 42.84
CA SER A 535 22.29 -5.05 42.93
C SER A 535 20.97 -4.61 42.28
N ASN A 536 20.16 -3.89 43.05
CA ASN A 536 18.91 -3.26 42.63
C ASN A 536 19.16 -2.09 41.66
N GLY A 537 18.26 -1.92 40.69
CA GLY A 537 18.10 -0.70 39.90
C GLY A 537 16.75 -0.76 39.18
N GLY A 538 15.83 0.12 39.57
CA GLY A 538 14.43 0.12 39.12
C GLY A 538 14.24 0.55 37.66
N ALA A 539 13.18 0.01 37.04
CA ALA A 539 12.66 0.47 35.76
C ALA A 539 11.12 0.45 35.80
N ALA A 540 10.53 1.40 35.08
CA ALA A 540 9.12 1.77 35.06
C ALA A 540 8.15 0.58 34.88
N LYS A 541 7.04 0.62 35.63
CA LYS A 541 5.97 -0.40 35.59
C LYS A 541 5.23 -0.33 34.25
N LYS A 542 5.51 -1.30 33.37
CA LYS A 542 4.59 -1.72 32.30
C LYS A 542 3.33 -2.35 32.94
N PRO A 543 2.13 -2.17 32.38
CA PRO A 543 0.95 -2.89 32.85
C PRO A 543 1.17 -4.40 32.75
N TRP A 544 0.77 -5.13 33.79
CA TRP A 544 0.90 -6.59 33.87
C TRP A 544 -0.24 -7.25 33.10
N MET A 545 0.10 -8.13 32.16
CA MET A 545 -0.86 -8.93 31.37
C MET A 545 -0.66 -10.40 31.73
N PHE A 546 -1.76 -11.15 31.82
CA PHE A 546 -1.73 -12.58 32.08
C PHE A 546 -0.93 -13.33 31.02
N ARG A 547 -0.14 -14.31 31.45
CA ARG A 547 0.61 -15.25 30.61
C ARG A 547 0.03 -16.64 30.73
N LEU A 548 0.28 -17.47 29.73
CA LEU A 548 -0.24 -18.84 29.58
C LEU A 548 -0.01 -19.80 30.78
N PHE A 549 0.80 -19.42 31.78
CA PHE A 549 1.11 -20.25 32.96
C PHE A 549 0.94 -19.53 34.30
N ASP A 550 0.30 -18.36 34.31
CA ASP A 550 0.00 -17.67 35.55
C ASP A 550 -1.04 -18.45 36.35
N ARG A 551 -0.75 -18.74 37.62
CA ARG A 551 -1.69 -19.36 38.54
C ARG A 551 -2.46 -18.28 39.28
N ILE A 552 -3.78 -18.29 39.14
CA ILE A 552 -4.68 -17.34 39.80
C ILE A 552 -5.33 -18.06 40.97
N SER A 553 -5.10 -17.54 42.18
CA SER A 553 -5.77 -17.97 43.39
C SER A 553 -6.67 -16.85 43.86
N PHE A 554 -7.93 -17.19 44.17
CA PHE A 554 -8.88 -16.26 44.76
C PHE A 554 -8.94 -16.49 46.26
N TYR A 555 -9.01 -15.42 47.03
CA TYR A 555 -9.28 -15.46 48.46
C TYR A 555 -10.46 -14.55 48.78
N PRO A 556 -11.32 -14.93 49.74
CA PRO A 556 -12.47 -14.10 50.10
C PRO A 556 -12.00 -12.79 50.75
N ILE A 557 -12.60 -11.69 50.35
CA ILE A 557 -12.48 -10.38 50.98
C ILE A 557 -13.88 -9.90 51.37
N SER A 558 -14.00 -9.18 52.48
CA SER A 558 -15.29 -8.59 52.85
C SER A 558 -15.61 -7.38 51.96
N GLU A 559 -16.89 -7.16 51.65
CA GLU A 559 -17.33 -5.99 50.86
C GLU A 559 -16.84 -4.67 51.47
N ALA A 560 -16.88 -4.55 52.80
CA ALA A 560 -16.41 -3.36 53.51
C ALA A 560 -14.91 -3.07 53.27
N GLU A 561 -14.10 -4.11 53.12
CA GLU A 561 -12.66 -4.01 52.93
C GLU A 561 -12.28 -3.72 51.47
N LEU A 562 -13.05 -4.27 50.52
CA LEU A 562 -12.96 -3.94 49.10
C LEU A 562 -13.34 -2.47 48.85
N ASP A 563 -14.46 -2.01 49.41
CA ASP A 563 -14.95 -0.64 49.24
C ASP A 563 -14.00 0.40 49.85
N ALA A 564 -13.38 0.08 50.99
CA ALA A 564 -12.36 0.93 51.60
C ALA A 564 -11.12 1.04 50.69
N ALA A 565 -10.66 -0.08 50.12
CA ALA A 565 -9.51 -0.10 49.22
C ALA A 565 -9.75 0.68 47.91
N VAL A 566 -10.97 0.64 47.36
CA VAL A 566 -11.35 1.42 46.18
C VAL A 566 -11.40 2.91 46.50
N ARG A 567 -12.04 3.30 47.62
CA ARG A 567 -12.18 4.71 48.04
C ARG A 567 -10.83 5.39 48.29
N GLU A 568 -9.85 4.63 48.78
CA GLU A 568 -8.50 5.11 49.05
C GLU A 568 -7.55 4.97 47.85
N GLY A 569 -8.03 4.52 46.68
CA GLY A 569 -7.21 4.34 45.48
C GLY A 569 -6.17 3.22 45.58
N ARG A 570 -6.38 2.26 46.49
CA ARG A 570 -5.46 1.14 46.80
C ARG A 570 -5.98 -0.21 46.32
N ALA A 571 -7.00 -0.27 45.46
CA ALA A 571 -7.56 -1.54 44.97
C ALA A 571 -6.49 -2.47 44.36
N SER A 572 -5.46 -1.91 43.71
CA SER A 572 -4.34 -2.70 43.16
C SER A 572 -3.49 -3.41 44.22
N THR A 573 -3.54 -2.99 45.49
CA THR A 573 -2.81 -3.68 46.58
C THR A 573 -3.49 -4.95 47.05
N LEU A 574 -4.73 -5.20 46.60
CA LEU A 574 -5.45 -6.46 46.81
C LEU A 574 -5.02 -7.55 45.81
N VAL A 575 -4.12 -7.24 44.88
CA VAL A 575 -3.57 -8.19 43.92
C VAL A 575 -2.11 -8.46 44.28
N HIS A 576 -1.82 -9.71 44.64
CA HIS A 576 -0.47 -10.17 44.94
C HIS A 576 0.05 -11.01 43.78
N ALA A 577 1.16 -10.58 43.19
CA ALA A 577 1.87 -11.32 42.16
C ALA A 577 3.21 -11.77 42.71
N GLU A 578 3.38 -13.09 42.87
CA GLU A 578 4.62 -13.70 43.33
C GLU A 578 5.26 -14.51 42.21
N PRO A 579 6.59 -14.41 41.98
CA PRO A 579 7.28 -15.26 41.04
C PRO A 579 7.19 -16.74 41.47
N GLY A 580 6.41 -17.53 40.73
CA GLY A 580 6.33 -18.97 40.90
C GLY A 580 7.23 -19.73 39.92
N THR A 581 7.69 -20.91 40.33
CA THR A 581 8.25 -21.90 39.40
C THR A 581 7.21 -22.99 39.21
N ILE A 582 6.79 -23.24 37.97
CA ILE A 582 5.96 -24.40 37.66
C ILE A 582 6.88 -25.61 37.51
N GLU A 583 6.74 -26.59 38.40
CA GLU A 583 7.37 -27.89 38.17
C GLU A 583 6.53 -28.66 37.17
N LEU A 584 7.03 -28.71 35.93
CA LEU A 584 6.31 -29.27 34.80
C LEU A 584 5.89 -30.72 35.06
N GLU A 585 6.77 -31.54 35.65
CA GLU A 585 6.48 -32.94 36.01
C GLU A 585 5.31 -33.04 37.01
N THR A 586 5.27 -32.17 38.02
CA THR A 586 4.18 -32.13 39.00
C THR A 586 2.87 -31.67 38.38
N TYR A 587 2.92 -30.72 37.43
CA TYR A 587 1.75 -30.26 36.70
C TYR A 587 1.23 -31.31 35.71
N GLU A 588 2.11 -31.98 34.97
CA GLU A 588 1.77 -33.09 34.08
C GLU A 588 1.21 -34.29 34.85
N ALA A 589 1.78 -34.61 36.02
CA ALA A 589 1.24 -35.61 36.93
C ALA A 589 -0.15 -35.22 37.45
N TRP A 590 -0.37 -33.95 37.77
CA TRP A 590 -1.69 -33.44 38.16
C TRP A 590 -2.69 -33.53 36.99
N LEU A 591 -2.30 -33.13 35.78
CA LEU A 591 -3.14 -33.26 34.58
C LEU A 591 -3.50 -34.72 34.31
N ALA A 592 -2.55 -35.64 34.46
CA ALA A 592 -2.79 -37.06 34.30
C ALA A 592 -3.73 -37.60 35.40
N ALA A 593 -3.53 -37.20 36.66
CA ALA A 593 -4.36 -37.62 37.79
C ALA A 593 -5.79 -37.08 37.73
N ASN A 594 -6.00 -35.90 37.14
CA ASN A 594 -7.31 -35.24 37.04
C ASN A 594 -7.88 -35.31 35.62
N LYS A 595 -7.29 -36.13 34.74
CA LYS A 595 -7.65 -36.23 33.32
C LYS A 595 -9.15 -36.47 33.12
N THR A 596 -9.73 -37.38 33.90
CA THR A 596 -11.16 -37.73 33.78
C THR A 596 -12.08 -36.56 34.14
N GLU A 597 -11.74 -35.77 35.17
CA GLU A 597 -12.53 -34.59 35.55
C GLU A 597 -12.33 -33.44 34.55
N LEU A 598 -11.11 -33.26 34.05
CA LEU A 598 -10.80 -32.28 33.01
C LEU A 598 -11.53 -32.62 31.71
N ASP A 599 -11.49 -33.87 31.28
CA ASP A 599 -12.21 -34.36 30.10
C ASP A 599 -13.72 -34.21 30.31
N ALA A 600 -14.24 -34.42 31.52
CA ALA A 600 -15.66 -34.18 31.84
C ALA A 600 -16.04 -32.69 31.79
N VAL A 601 -15.18 -31.78 32.26
CA VAL A 601 -15.42 -30.32 32.16
C VAL A 601 -15.31 -29.85 30.72
N VAL A 602 -14.34 -30.37 29.95
CA VAL A 602 -14.20 -30.08 28.51
C VAL A 602 -15.44 -30.59 27.77
N ALA A 603 -15.85 -31.83 27.99
CA ALA A 603 -17.06 -32.40 27.40
C ALA A 603 -18.32 -31.63 27.82
N ALA A 604 -18.42 -31.18 29.07
CA ALA A 604 -19.53 -30.35 29.53
C ALA A 604 -19.54 -28.96 28.86
N ARG A 605 -18.37 -28.37 28.62
CA ARG A 605 -18.23 -27.09 27.90
C ARG A 605 -18.53 -27.24 26.41
N GLU A 606 -18.04 -28.31 25.78
CA GLU A 606 -18.36 -28.64 24.39
C GLU A 606 -19.85 -28.94 24.24
N ALA A 607 -20.45 -29.72 25.15
CA ALA A 607 -21.88 -29.97 25.15
C ALA A 607 -22.68 -28.70 25.44
N ALA A 608 -22.24 -27.82 26.35
CA ALA A 608 -22.90 -26.54 26.61
C ALA A 608 -22.80 -25.60 25.40
N PHE A 609 -21.70 -25.65 24.65
CA PHE A 609 -21.52 -24.90 23.42
C PHE A 609 -22.39 -25.46 22.29
N HIS A 610 -22.36 -26.78 22.07
CA HIS A 610 -23.13 -27.46 21.03
C HIS A 610 -24.65 -27.46 21.28
N ASN A 611 -25.06 -27.50 22.55
CA ASN A 611 -26.46 -27.38 22.95
C ASN A 611 -26.82 -25.94 23.35
N ALA A 612 -25.94 -24.96 23.08
CA ALA A 612 -26.27 -23.57 23.35
C ALA A 612 -27.47 -23.19 22.47
N PRO A 613 -28.56 -22.67 23.04
CA PRO A 613 -29.78 -22.37 22.29
C PRO A 613 -29.56 -21.44 21.09
N PHE A 614 -28.51 -20.60 21.16
CA PHE A 614 -28.14 -19.62 20.13
C PHE A 614 -27.22 -20.20 19.04
N LEU A 615 -26.71 -21.44 19.17
CA LEU A 615 -25.80 -22.01 18.17
C LEU A 615 -26.52 -22.33 16.86
N GLU A 616 -27.77 -22.82 16.92
CA GLU A 616 -28.62 -22.95 15.72
C GLU A 616 -28.94 -21.58 15.10
N GLU A 617 -29.08 -20.53 15.92
CA GLU A 617 -29.34 -19.16 15.47
C GLU A 617 -28.11 -18.55 14.76
N LEU A 618 -26.90 -18.79 15.27
CA LEU A 618 -25.62 -18.37 14.68
C LEU A 618 -25.30 -19.06 13.34
N LEU A 619 -25.79 -20.30 13.16
CA LEU A 619 -25.53 -21.10 11.96
C LEU A 619 -26.58 -20.90 10.86
N ARG A 620 -27.70 -20.22 11.16
CA ARG A 620 -28.66 -19.83 10.12
C ARG A 620 -28.03 -18.78 9.19
N PRO A 621 -28.14 -18.93 7.86
CA PRO A 621 -27.88 -17.83 6.95
C PRO A 621 -28.66 -16.60 7.41
N TYR A 622 -28.04 -15.43 7.41
CA TYR A 622 -28.71 -14.20 7.79
C TYR A 622 -29.94 -13.98 6.90
N GLU A 623 -31.11 -14.22 7.46
CA GLU A 623 -32.39 -13.80 6.92
C GLU A 623 -32.77 -12.55 7.70
N ALA A 624 -32.85 -11.41 7.00
CA ALA A 624 -33.40 -10.20 7.61
C ALA A 624 -34.77 -10.58 8.17
N PRO A 625 -35.06 -10.32 9.47
CA PRO A 625 -36.40 -10.56 9.97
C PRO A 625 -37.34 -9.77 9.06
N GLU A 626 -38.36 -10.43 8.50
CA GLU A 626 -39.58 -9.72 8.12
C GLU A 626 -40.10 -9.14 9.42
N GLY A 627 -39.59 -7.96 9.79
CA GLY A 627 -40.05 -7.23 10.93
C GLY A 627 -41.52 -7.00 10.67
N GLU A 628 -42.38 -7.63 11.47
CA GLU A 628 -43.54 -6.90 11.96
C GLU A 628 -42.99 -5.54 12.36
N LYS A 629 -43.36 -4.51 11.58
CA LYS A 629 -43.10 -3.12 11.93
C LYS A 629 -43.71 -2.93 13.31
N ARG A 630 -42.92 -3.10 14.36
CA ARG A 630 -43.29 -2.65 15.68
C ARG A 630 -43.10 -1.15 15.63
N ALA A 631 -44.12 -0.48 15.11
CA ALA A 631 -44.28 0.95 15.29
C ALA A 631 -44.41 1.16 16.80
N LEU A 632 -43.29 1.44 17.47
CA LEU A 632 -43.31 2.08 18.77
C LEU A 632 -43.99 3.44 18.55
N GLY A 633 -45.28 3.51 18.86
CA GLY A 633 -46.05 4.74 18.96
C GLY A 633 -46.60 5.30 17.63
N GLY A 634 -47.81 4.88 17.28
CA GLY A 634 -48.72 5.72 16.51
C GLY A 634 -49.29 6.81 17.41
N GLU A 635 -48.82 8.04 17.24
CA GLU A 635 -49.47 9.31 17.57
C GLU A 635 -48.63 10.43 16.91
N ASP A 636 -49.28 11.33 16.16
CA ASP A 636 -48.66 12.51 15.55
C ASP A 636 -48.23 13.49 16.66
N VAL A 637 -47.02 13.30 17.18
CA VAL A 637 -46.35 14.28 18.04
C VAL A 637 -45.45 15.14 17.16
N ASP A 638 -45.72 16.44 17.14
CA ASP A 638 -45.01 17.44 16.32
C ASP A 638 -43.60 17.69 16.91
N GLY A 639 -42.54 17.56 16.10
CA GLY A 639 -41.15 17.71 16.53
C GLY A 639 -40.14 16.81 15.79
N GLU A 640 -38.85 17.06 16.04
CA GLU A 640 -37.74 16.28 15.47
C GLU A 640 -37.63 14.92 16.16
N ARG A 641 -37.69 13.84 15.36
CA ARG A 641 -37.60 12.46 15.87
C ARG A 641 -36.15 12.01 15.89
N VAL A 642 -35.64 11.70 17.07
CA VAL A 642 -34.30 11.13 17.24
C VAL A 642 -34.40 9.62 17.12
N ARG A 643 -33.72 9.05 16.12
CA ARG A 643 -33.77 7.63 15.78
C ARG A 643 -32.50 6.88 16.13
N ALA A 644 -32.63 5.59 16.42
CA ALA A 644 -31.51 4.68 16.55
C ALA A 644 -30.77 4.57 15.20
N GLN A 645 -29.45 4.77 15.21
CA GLN A 645 -28.62 4.62 14.01
C GLN A 645 -28.27 3.14 13.72
N MET A 646 -28.43 2.26 14.71
CA MET A 646 -28.11 0.84 14.61
C MET A 646 -28.85 0.03 15.68
N PRO A 647 -29.03 -1.28 15.50
CA PRO A 647 -29.66 -2.12 16.51
C PRO A 647 -28.78 -2.27 17.75
N GLY A 648 -29.40 -2.31 18.92
CA GLY A 648 -28.70 -2.54 20.17
C GLY A 648 -29.62 -2.48 21.38
N LYS A 649 -29.05 -2.66 22.56
CA LYS A 649 -29.77 -2.53 23.83
C LYS A 649 -29.61 -1.11 24.36
N CYS A 650 -30.70 -0.43 24.69
CA CYS A 650 -30.63 0.84 25.39
C CYS A 650 -29.96 0.61 26.75
N TRP A 651 -28.74 1.08 26.90
CA TRP A 651 -27.96 0.92 28.12
C TRP A 651 -28.31 1.99 29.13
N ARG A 652 -28.52 3.22 28.66
CA ARG A 652 -28.80 4.36 29.51
C ARG A 652 -29.59 5.45 28.80
N CYS A 653 -30.70 5.89 29.38
CA CYS A 653 -31.44 7.06 28.89
C CYS A 653 -31.21 8.21 29.87
N VAL A 654 -30.53 9.27 29.40
CA VAL A 654 -30.09 10.37 30.29
C VAL A 654 -31.01 11.59 30.26
N VAL A 655 -32.07 11.54 29.45
CA VAL A 655 -33.12 12.57 29.37
C VAL A 655 -34.50 12.00 29.69
N LYS A 656 -35.40 12.87 30.12
CA LYS A 656 -36.81 12.58 30.42
C LYS A 656 -37.72 13.56 29.69
N GLU A 657 -38.99 13.20 29.57
CA GLU A 657 -40.02 14.09 29.03
C GLU A 657 -40.09 15.38 29.86
N GLY A 658 -40.02 16.52 29.17
CA GLY A 658 -39.98 17.87 29.76
C GLY A 658 -38.58 18.49 29.84
N ASP A 659 -37.51 17.73 29.64
CA ASP A 659 -36.13 18.25 29.69
C ASP A 659 -35.83 19.17 28.48
N GLU A 660 -35.06 20.24 28.71
CA GLU A 660 -34.52 21.09 27.65
C GLU A 660 -33.12 20.63 27.26
N VAL A 661 -32.87 20.52 25.96
CA VAL A 661 -31.62 20.01 25.40
C VAL A 661 -31.07 20.95 24.33
N GLU A 662 -29.74 21.05 24.25
CA GLU A 662 -29.00 21.77 23.20
C GLU A 662 -28.46 20.79 22.14
N VAL A 663 -28.08 21.31 20.97
CA VAL A 663 -27.45 20.49 19.92
C VAL A 663 -26.15 19.87 20.44
N GLY A 664 -26.03 18.55 20.37
CA GLY A 664 -24.86 17.78 20.81
C GLY A 664 -25.00 17.13 22.19
N ASP A 665 -26.01 17.52 22.99
CA ASP A 665 -26.25 16.94 24.31
C ASP A 665 -26.51 15.44 24.22
N ALA A 666 -25.99 14.67 25.18
CA ALA A 666 -26.22 13.23 25.23
C ALA A 666 -27.67 12.93 25.59
N LEU A 667 -28.33 12.06 24.83
CA LEU A 667 -29.74 11.70 25.03
C LEU A 667 -29.88 10.26 25.51
N VAL A 668 -29.31 9.32 24.74
CA VAL A 668 -29.42 7.87 24.97
C VAL A 668 -28.10 7.21 24.63
N TRP A 669 -27.73 6.18 25.39
CA TRP A 669 -26.60 5.30 25.09
C TRP A 669 -27.13 3.93 24.67
N ILE A 670 -26.70 3.48 23.50
CA ILE A 670 -27.06 2.17 22.96
C ILE A 670 -25.82 1.28 23.02
N GLU A 671 -25.92 0.15 23.71
CA GLU A 671 -24.92 -0.92 23.67
C GLU A 671 -25.18 -1.78 22.42
N SER A 672 -24.24 -1.74 21.47
CA SER A 672 -24.26 -2.57 20.27
C SER A 672 -22.89 -3.21 20.06
N ASN A 673 -22.85 -4.52 19.82
CA ASN A 673 -21.60 -5.28 19.62
C ASN A 673 -20.53 -5.04 20.71
N LYS A 674 -20.96 -4.91 21.98
CA LYS A 674 -20.11 -4.60 23.15
C LYS A 674 -19.44 -3.21 23.12
N MET A 675 -19.97 -2.28 22.33
CA MET A 675 -19.57 -0.87 22.33
C MET A 675 -20.75 -0.01 22.78
N GLU A 676 -20.48 0.99 23.62
CA GLU A 676 -21.46 1.99 24.03
C GLU A 676 -21.46 3.16 23.04
N ILE A 677 -22.62 3.44 22.45
CA ILE A 677 -22.77 4.44 21.41
C ILE A 677 -23.68 5.55 21.92
N LYS A 678 -23.13 6.76 21.97
CA LYS A 678 -23.84 7.96 22.40
C LYS A 678 -24.71 8.50 21.26
N ILE A 679 -26.01 8.56 21.49
CA ILE A 679 -26.95 9.30 20.65
C ILE A 679 -27.08 10.71 21.22
N SER A 680 -26.72 11.70 20.41
CA SER A 680 -26.73 13.12 20.77
C SER A 680 -27.90 13.86 20.12
N SER A 681 -28.34 14.95 20.75
CA SER A 681 -29.43 15.78 20.23
C SER A 681 -29.04 16.46 18.92
N PRO A 682 -29.82 16.31 17.83
CA PRO A 682 -29.57 17.00 16.57
C PRO A 682 -30.08 18.45 16.57
N VAL A 683 -31.01 18.78 17.46
CA VAL A 683 -31.67 20.09 17.53
C VAL A 683 -31.71 20.61 18.97
N LYS A 684 -31.85 21.93 19.12
CA LYS A 684 -32.20 22.54 20.40
C LYS A 684 -33.71 22.46 20.59
N GLY A 685 -34.17 22.06 21.78
CA GLY A 685 -35.59 22.07 22.06
C GLY A 685 -35.96 21.37 23.37
N ARG A 686 -37.24 21.05 23.52
CA ARG A 686 -37.76 20.34 24.70
C ARG A 686 -38.12 18.91 24.30
N VAL A 687 -37.66 17.93 25.09
CA VAL A 687 -38.02 16.53 24.91
C VAL A 687 -39.50 16.36 25.24
N THR A 688 -40.31 16.04 24.24
CA THR A 688 -41.77 15.91 24.42
C THR A 688 -42.20 14.48 24.68
N ARG A 689 -41.44 13.50 24.18
CA ARG A 689 -41.76 12.08 24.37
C ARG A 689 -40.51 11.22 24.32
N VAL A 690 -40.42 10.20 25.17
CA VAL A 690 -39.36 9.18 25.14
C VAL A 690 -40.01 7.81 24.91
N PHE A 691 -39.55 7.10 23.89
CA PHE A 691 -40.13 5.82 23.45
C PHE A 691 -39.32 4.59 23.84
N VAL A 692 -38.14 4.78 24.44
CA VAL A 692 -37.20 3.71 24.77
C VAL A 692 -36.91 3.68 26.27
N GLU A 693 -36.91 2.49 26.87
CA GLU A 693 -36.53 2.26 28.27
C GLU A 693 -35.13 1.63 28.40
N GLU A 694 -34.46 1.85 29.53
CA GLU A 694 -33.20 1.17 29.83
C GLU A 694 -33.41 -0.35 29.89
N GLY A 695 -32.61 -1.07 29.12
CA GLY A 695 -32.72 -2.52 28.95
C GLY A 695 -33.48 -2.97 27.71
N GLU A 696 -34.18 -2.06 27.02
CA GLU A 696 -34.97 -2.38 25.83
C GLU A 696 -34.08 -2.58 24.59
N ILE A 697 -34.48 -3.49 23.70
CA ILE A 697 -33.80 -3.72 22.42
C ILE A 697 -34.45 -2.84 21.36
N VAL A 698 -33.65 -1.99 20.73
CA VAL A 698 -34.06 -1.12 19.62
C VAL A 698 -33.46 -1.62 18.31
N GLY A 699 -34.22 -1.52 17.23
CA GLY A 699 -33.79 -1.77 15.86
C GLY A 699 -33.22 -0.51 15.19
N PRO A 700 -32.56 -0.65 14.02
CA PRO A 700 -32.14 0.49 13.24
C PRO A 700 -33.37 1.30 12.79
N HIS A 701 -33.29 2.62 12.95
CA HIS A 701 -34.34 3.60 12.63
C HIS A 701 -35.57 3.62 13.55
N ASP A 702 -35.58 2.87 14.65
CA ASP A 702 -36.61 3.02 15.67
C ASP A 702 -36.54 4.43 16.29
N ASP A 703 -37.69 5.06 16.48
CA ASP A 703 -37.78 6.35 17.15
C ASP A 703 -37.48 6.16 18.64
N LEU A 704 -36.47 6.87 19.14
CA LEU A 704 -36.03 6.82 20.54
C LEU A 704 -36.76 7.88 21.37
N LEU A 705 -36.89 9.10 20.82
CA LEU A 705 -37.58 10.22 21.45
C LEU A 705 -37.93 11.32 20.44
N VAL A 706 -38.75 12.29 20.87
CA VAL A 706 -39.13 13.48 20.09
C VAL A 706 -38.69 14.75 20.81
N ILE A 707 -38.17 15.71 20.04
CA ILE A 707 -37.78 17.04 20.52
C ILE A 707 -38.57 18.09 19.76
N SER A 708 -39.40 18.86 20.46
CA SER A 708 -40.07 20.02 19.86
C SER A 708 -39.16 21.25 19.92
N ALA A 709 -39.13 22.04 18.85
CA ALA A 709 -38.49 23.35 18.89
C ALA A 709 -39.13 24.22 19.99
N VAL A 710 -38.30 24.88 20.80
CA VAL A 710 -38.73 25.84 21.84
C VAL A 710 -38.76 27.25 21.25
#